data_AF-A0A7C6P371-F1
#
_entry.id   AF-A0A7C6P371-F1
#
_cell.length_a   1.000
_cell.length_b   1.000
_cell.length_c   1.000
_cell.angle_alpha   90.00
_cell.angle_beta   90.00
_cell.angle_gamma   90.00
#
_symmetry.space_group_name_H-M   'P 1'
#
loop_
_entity.id
_entity.type
_entity.pdbx_description
1 polymer ?
#
loop_
_entity_poly.entity_id
_entity_poly.type
_entity_poly.pdbx_seq_one_letter_code
_entity_poly.pdbx_strand_id
1 'polypeptide(L)'
;MRKVIKIIFATIMGIVLCIGLSILTFYLLLTAGTANPPEELYVAQNQEFSFEDILQKSLMNTKEDQKVKLTLTEDELNKLIYSLIVQEINPDYYKTEEDRAIYDSPEVKIRSVYGEIKDKYLYIRAHVDSYIDVLVTLKLEIKQTETEFKLVVKKLQLGKFNLTSGLGRFAIEKILLPQIDLETELNNNFEESDIPVKFTWEDLSFTLTKADIKTKVNSMLAESMDNPSYGTIVSELLDTFIDTEGVINLGISENDGIGLVLDVTEFAYDGEITAPRFDFEIFKTKILTLDENGVINNDNSGLIISYLLVGYANISEENRAIINACDFSSIGIVDKTAHLGYAKISTTDVNIEDDIINQLYSEVGDLSDGLIQIGLDEATINNILAATSIIGEGFSLYRSNSAYEKYTFVGVESLFCDVVDDGFSFSLALSLNGQRLLLSTDFEQDTLVTTDIKLALADISLGNYHMGEEAKEAILGILGEVVGDNELILIQGNTISIKTSDLTSFLNTEEGVIDTIIDETLPEILTFELVGVEGITGGALNVKLDLVDFKTTQTLPDEVKEPFVQESFVTEQALRILFSDTAGTSEIRFTDLDINRKVYQDTHQYADLASSEVLPDGETTLNITVEGIIFHFYSPITTVEYLVNINGLKTRAYLELTISNNDSPEVILTPSPTLLIGTKNIDSQFLLNYLSASFTNNDVLKYDEAQGVFKLSANSFYELMTVGGSSAFTVDKIKIHNGGINITVSVSEDQLALLAALAAAQAAFDEITQQDFFDPSLYNTLDPEQAAAIEEMQNQLEEIRNNQLNGEPISEENINALLDNVNGLSEENKEVFFDQVSGEFDNQGYAGLLEALELAMYL
;
A
#
# COMPACT_ATOMS: atom_id res chain seq x y z
N MET A 1 -3.58 -37.28 1.49
CA MET A 1 -2.44 -38.19 1.24
C MET A 1 -2.55 -39.58 1.89
N ARG A 2 -2.77 -39.74 3.20
CA ARG A 2 -2.82 -41.06 3.87
C ARG A 2 -3.84 -42.05 3.27
N LYS A 3 -5.02 -41.57 2.83
CA LYS A 3 -6.05 -42.39 2.13
C LYS A 3 -5.62 -42.76 0.71
N VAL A 4 -5.10 -41.81 -0.06
CA VAL A 4 -4.61 -41.97 -1.43
C VAL A 4 -3.52 -43.04 -1.53
N ILE A 5 -2.50 -42.93 -0.67
CA ILE A 5 -1.35 -43.84 -0.73
C ILE A 5 -1.74 -45.22 -0.18
N LYS A 6 -2.61 -45.27 0.85
CA LYS A 6 -3.27 -46.52 1.25
C LYS A 6 -4.00 -47.17 0.10
N ILE A 7 -4.67 -46.43 -0.79
CA ILE A 7 -5.39 -47.00 -1.93
C ILE A 7 -4.44 -47.49 -3.00
N ILE A 8 -3.40 -46.74 -3.37
CA ILE A 8 -2.41 -47.23 -4.36
C ILE A 8 -1.75 -48.52 -3.86
N PHE A 9 -1.36 -48.57 -2.58
CA PHE A 9 -0.78 -49.78 -1.98
C PHE A 9 -1.82 -50.90 -1.74
N ALA A 10 -3.04 -50.58 -1.32
CA ALA A 10 -4.14 -51.54 -1.18
C ALA A 10 -4.63 -52.05 -2.54
N THR A 11 -4.48 -51.27 -3.59
CA THR A 11 -4.74 -51.63 -4.99
C THR A 11 -3.69 -52.64 -5.45
N ILE A 12 -2.40 -52.33 -5.28
CA ILE A 12 -1.30 -53.27 -5.57
C ILE A 12 -1.43 -54.56 -4.73
N MET A 13 -1.81 -54.46 -3.46
CA MET A 13 -2.02 -55.62 -2.59
C MET A 13 -3.33 -56.36 -2.85
N GLY A 14 -4.39 -55.66 -3.25
CA GLY A 14 -5.68 -56.23 -3.66
C GLY A 14 -5.55 -57.00 -4.95
N ILE A 15 -4.81 -56.47 -5.93
CA ILE A 15 -4.34 -57.21 -7.11
C ILE A 15 -3.65 -58.52 -6.68
N VAL A 16 -2.69 -58.45 -5.76
CA VAL A 16 -1.94 -59.61 -5.28
C VAL A 16 -2.82 -60.64 -4.55
N LEU A 17 -3.76 -60.18 -3.72
CA LEU A 17 -4.66 -61.04 -2.93
C LEU A 17 -5.78 -61.65 -3.79
N CYS A 18 -6.37 -60.88 -4.71
CA CYS A 18 -7.37 -61.37 -5.67
C CYS A 18 -6.76 -62.40 -6.63
N ILE A 19 -5.55 -62.17 -7.17
CA ILE A 19 -4.82 -63.19 -7.93
C ILE A 19 -4.55 -64.41 -7.06
N GLY A 20 -4.05 -64.21 -5.85
CA GLY A 20 -3.72 -65.27 -4.91
C GLY A 20 -4.91 -66.18 -4.62
N LEU A 21 -6.08 -65.60 -4.35
CA LEU A 21 -7.33 -66.28 -3.99
C LEU A 21 -8.06 -66.89 -5.20
N SER A 22 -8.18 -66.17 -6.32
CA SER A 22 -8.85 -66.67 -7.54
C SER A 22 -8.06 -67.79 -8.24
N ILE A 23 -6.73 -67.77 -8.15
CA ILE A 23 -5.88 -68.83 -8.69
C ILE A 23 -5.82 -70.03 -7.72
N LEU A 24 -6.02 -69.80 -6.42
CA LEU A 24 -6.16 -70.84 -5.39
C LEU A 24 -7.39 -71.70 -5.57
N THR A 25 -8.52 -71.09 -5.90
CA THR A 25 -9.80 -71.80 -6.05
C THR A 25 -9.74 -72.81 -7.19
N PHE A 26 -8.85 -72.63 -8.17
CA PHE A 26 -8.74 -73.51 -9.34
C PHE A 26 -7.54 -74.47 -9.33
N TYR A 27 -6.55 -74.29 -8.45
CA TYR A 27 -5.37 -75.19 -8.35
C TYR A 27 -5.58 -76.44 -7.49
N LEU A 28 -6.82 -76.85 -7.23
CA LEU A 28 -7.14 -78.15 -6.60
C LEU A 28 -6.74 -79.39 -7.46
N LEU A 29 -5.83 -79.27 -8.44
CA LEU A 29 -5.51 -80.35 -9.40
C LEU A 29 -4.04 -80.66 -9.67
N LEU A 30 -3.03 -79.89 -9.21
CA LEU A 30 -1.63 -80.20 -9.58
C LEU A 30 -0.62 -80.01 -8.43
N THR A 31 0.51 -80.70 -8.56
CA THR A 31 1.34 -81.28 -7.48
C THR A 31 2.35 -80.37 -6.74
N ALA A 32 2.70 -80.86 -5.54
CA ALA A 32 3.52 -80.33 -4.44
C ALA A 32 4.87 -79.62 -4.72
N GLY A 33 5.17 -78.69 -3.82
CA GLY A 33 6.51 -78.20 -3.50
C GLY A 33 6.55 -77.69 -2.05
N THR A 34 7.51 -78.17 -1.26
CA THR A 34 7.64 -77.87 0.18
C THR A 34 8.63 -76.72 0.42
N ALA A 35 8.17 -75.67 1.08
CA ALA A 35 9.00 -74.73 1.84
C ALA A 35 8.20 -74.32 3.09
N ASN A 36 8.85 -74.21 4.24
CA ASN A 36 8.22 -73.73 5.47
C ASN A 36 8.13 -72.20 5.44
N PRO A 37 7.08 -71.59 6.03
CA PRO A 37 6.95 -70.15 6.10
C PRO A 37 8.02 -69.53 7.02
N PRO A 38 8.45 -68.28 6.78
CA PRO A 38 9.35 -67.58 7.70
C PRO A 38 8.58 -67.20 8.98
N GLU A 39 8.62 -68.04 10.00
CA GLU A 39 7.91 -67.84 11.28
C GLU A 39 8.33 -66.54 12.00
N GLU A 40 9.56 -66.07 11.74
CA GLU A 40 10.14 -64.85 12.34
C GLU A 40 9.43 -63.55 11.91
N LEU A 41 8.76 -63.53 10.76
CA LEU A 41 8.06 -62.35 10.23
C LEU A 41 6.73 -62.04 10.96
N TYR A 42 6.24 -62.94 11.82
CA TYR A 42 4.90 -62.87 12.41
C TYR A 42 4.89 -62.83 13.95
N VAL A 43 6.04 -62.60 14.61
CA VAL A 43 6.12 -62.54 16.08
C VAL A 43 5.59 -61.19 16.60
N ALA A 44 4.73 -61.24 17.63
CA ALA A 44 3.94 -60.13 18.21
C ALA A 44 4.69 -58.80 18.55
N GLN A 45 6.02 -58.81 18.66
CA GLN A 45 6.81 -57.62 19.02
C GLN A 45 7.27 -56.75 17.83
N ASN A 46 6.99 -57.14 16.59
CA ASN A 46 7.41 -56.44 15.36
C ASN A 46 6.24 -55.85 14.53
N GLN A 47 5.08 -55.56 15.13
CA GLN A 47 3.80 -55.60 14.40
C GLN A 47 3.10 -54.28 14.04
N GLU A 48 3.62 -53.09 14.36
CA GLU A 48 2.95 -51.85 13.95
C GLU A 48 3.49 -51.31 12.61
N PHE A 49 2.63 -51.33 11.58
CA PHE A 49 2.86 -50.58 10.35
C PHE A 49 2.36 -49.14 10.53
N SER A 50 3.29 -48.18 10.49
CA SER A 50 2.96 -46.75 10.51
C SER A 50 3.26 -46.14 9.16
N PHE A 51 2.20 -45.83 8.39
CA PHE A 51 2.32 -45.07 7.15
C PHE A 51 2.95 -43.68 7.38
N GLU A 52 2.61 -43.07 8.52
CA GLU A 52 3.14 -41.77 8.90
C GLU A 52 4.65 -41.81 9.11
N ASP A 53 5.20 -42.93 9.57
CA ASP A 53 6.64 -43.10 9.76
C ASP A 53 7.40 -43.14 8.43
N ILE A 54 6.80 -43.75 7.40
CA ILE A 54 7.33 -43.79 6.03
C ILE A 54 7.27 -42.40 5.40
N LEU A 55 6.12 -41.72 5.50
CA LEU A 55 5.96 -40.36 5.00
C LEU A 55 6.94 -39.39 5.66
N GLN A 56 7.09 -39.45 6.99
CA GLN A 56 8.06 -38.61 7.70
C GLN A 56 9.50 -38.90 7.28
N LYS A 57 9.89 -40.18 7.23
CA LYS A 57 11.25 -40.58 6.80
C LYS A 57 11.54 -40.07 5.39
N SER A 58 10.56 -40.20 4.50
CA SER A 58 10.62 -39.68 3.14
C SER A 58 10.85 -38.16 3.11
N LEU A 59 10.04 -37.41 3.87
CA LEU A 59 10.13 -35.95 3.92
C LEU A 59 11.43 -35.47 4.57
N MET A 60 11.95 -36.16 5.59
CA MET A 60 13.20 -35.79 6.28
C MET A 60 14.43 -35.79 5.39
N ASN A 61 14.50 -36.75 4.46
CA ASN A 61 15.66 -36.92 3.59
C ASN A 61 15.56 -36.10 2.30
N THR A 62 14.46 -35.36 2.07
CA THR A 62 14.22 -34.69 0.79
C THR A 62 15.34 -33.74 0.39
N LYS A 63 15.95 -33.02 1.34
CA LYS A 63 17.07 -32.11 1.05
C LYS A 63 18.32 -32.83 0.54
N GLU A 64 18.60 -34.02 1.05
CA GLU A 64 19.79 -34.82 0.67
C GLU A 64 19.53 -35.63 -0.60
N ASP A 65 18.34 -36.22 -0.70
CA ASP A 65 17.96 -37.13 -1.78
C ASP A 65 17.34 -36.43 -2.99
N GLN A 66 16.91 -35.17 -2.84
CA GLN A 66 16.06 -34.40 -3.78
C GLN A 66 14.79 -35.17 -4.20
N LYS A 67 14.35 -36.10 -3.35
CA LYS A 67 13.28 -37.06 -3.65
C LYS A 67 12.42 -37.30 -2.42
N VAL A 68 11.11 -37.29 -2.61
CA VAL A 68 10.15 -37.78 -1.62
C VAL A 68 9.89 -39.26 -1.94
N LYS A 69 10.63 -40.14 -1.26
CA LYS A 69 10.57 -41.60 -1.42
C LYS A 69 9.50 -42.23 -0.50
N LEU A 70 8.31 -42.43 -1.04
CA LEU A 70 7.24 -43.22 -0.42
C LEU A 70 7.41 -44.70 -0.76
N THR A 71 8.52 -45.28 -0.30
CA THR A 71 8.89 -46.67 -0.56
C THR A 71 8.81 -47.52 0.69
N LEU A 72 8.46 -48.79 0.50
CA LEU A 72 8.41 -49.81 1.53
C LEU A 72 9.65 -50.68 1.41
N THR A 73 10.45 -50.72 2.48
CA THR A 73 11.43 -51.79 2.66
C THR A 73 10.73 -53.14 2.75
N GLU A 74 11.48 -54.24 2.60
CA GLU A 74 10.91 -55.59 2.72
C GLU A 74 10.23 -55.82 4.07
N ASP A 75 10.80 -55.30 5.17
CA ASP A 75 10.21 -55.38 6.51
C ASP A 75 8.90 -54.60 6.61
N GLU A 76 8.87 -53.35 6.12
CA GLU A 76 7.66 -52.51 6.12
C GLU A 76 6.55 -53.08 5.23
N LEU A 77 6.91 -53.65 4.08
CA LEU A 77 6.00 -54.37 3.21
C LEU A 77 5.37 -55.57 3.94
N ASN A 78 6.18 -56.36 4.64
CA ASN A 78 5.69 -57.52 5.39
C ASN A 78 4.81 -57.13 6.59
N LYS A 79 5.15 -56.04 7.30
CA LYS A 79 4.29 -55.45 8.35
C LYS A 79 2.95 -54.99 7.79
N LEU A 80 2.94 -54.37 6.60
CA LEU A 80 1.70 -53.97 5.92
C LEU A 80 0.85 -55.20 5.55
N ILE A 81 1.47 -56.23 4.96
CA ILE A 81 0.78 -57.48 4.61
C ILE A 81 0.14 -58.10 5.86
N TYR A 82 0.87 -58.19 6.97
CA TYR A 82 0.35 -58.69 8.23
C TYR A 82 -0.82 -57.86 8.77
N SER A 83 -0.68 -56.52 8.78
CA SER A 83 -1.71 -55.61 9.28
C SER A 83 -3.03 -55.79 8.52
N LEU A 84 -2.96 -55.92 7.18
CA LEU A 84 -4.13 -56.16 6.33
C LEU A 84 -4.80 -57.49 6.63
N ILE A 85 -4.01 -58.56 6.83
CA ILE A 85 -4.54 -59.88 7.19
C ILE A 85 -5.34 -59.78 8.49
N VAL A 86 -4.77 -59.16 9.53
CA VAL A 86 -5.43 -59.06 10.84
C VAL A 86 -6.67 -58.16 10.77
N GLN A 87 -6.61 -57.03 10.06
CA GLN A 87 -7.73 -56.08 10.04
C GLN A 87 -8.89 -56.55 9.18
N GLU A 88 -8.60 -57.11 8.00
CA GLU A 88 -9.61 -57.30 6.95
C GLU A 88 -9.98 -58.77 6.71
N ILE A 89 -9.13 -59.73 7.06
CA ILE A 89 -9.31 -61.14 6.68
C ILE A 89 -9.53 -62.04 7.91
N ASN A 90 -8.59 -62.04 8.86
CA ASN A 90 -8.66 -62.83 10.08
C ASN A 90 -8.14 -62.02 11.29
N PRO A 91 -9.05 -61.40 12.08
CA PRO A 91 -8.72 -60.68 13.31
C PRO A 91 -8.01 -61.47 14.39
N ASP A 92 -8.07 -62.81 14.34
CA ASP A 92 -7.43 -63.71 15.30
C ASP A 92 -6.11 -64.29 14.79
N TYR A 93 -5.66 -63.90 13.59
CA TYR A 93 -4.45 -64.43 12.96
C TYR A 93 -3.21 -64.34 13.87
N TYR A 94 -2.60 -65.49 14.15
CA TYR A 94 -1.44 -65.66 15.05
C TYR A 94 -1.67 -65.36 16.55
N LYS A 95 -2.92 -65.23 17.03
CA LYS A 95 -3.18 -65.12 18.47
C LYS A 95 -2.93 -66.43 19.23
N THR A 96 -3.20 -67.58 18.62
CA THR A 96 -2.93 -68.92 19.16
C THR A 96 -2.39 -69.89 18.09
N GLU A 97 -1.95 -71.11 18.45
CA GLU A 97 -1.52 -72.12 17.46
C GLU A 97 -2.64 -72.54 16.50
N GLU A 98 -3.90 -72.47 16.93
CA GLU A 98 -5.07 -72.84 16.12
C GLU A 98 -5.47 -71.74 15.13
N ASP A 99 -5.06 -70.49 15.37
CA ASP A 99 -5.42 -69.30 14.58
C ASP A 99 -4.37 -68.93 13.51
N ARG A 100 -3.47 -69.85 13.16
CA ARG A 100 -2.37 -69.60 12.20
C ARG A 100 -2.81 -69.61 10.72
N ALA A 101 -4.10 -69.64 10.43
CA ALA A 101 -4.64 -69.59 9.07
C ALA A 101 -5.16 -68.18 8.73
N ILE A 102 -4.68 -67.58 7.64
CA ILE A 102 -5.17 -66.31 7.07
C ILE A 102 -6.61 -66.49 6.57
N TYR A 103 -6.87 -67.61 5.89
CA TYR A 103 -8.16 -67.98 5.34
C TYR A 103 -8.36 -69.47 5.63
N ASP A 104 -9.53 -69.85 6.14
CA ASP A 104 -9.83 -71.23 6.52
C ASP A 104 -11.18 -71.65 5.93
N SER A 105 -11.12 -72.47 4.87
CA SER A 105 -12.28 -73.15 4.30
C SER A 105 -12.08 -74.68 4.36
N PRO A 106 -13.16 -75.47 4.21
CA PRO A 106 -13.08 -76.94 4.21
C PRO A 106 -12.12 -77.53 3.17
N GLU A 107 -11.74 -76.74 2.16
CA GLU A 107 -10.99 -77.18 0.98
C GLU A 107 -9.61 -76.52 0.90
N VAL A 108 -9.40 -75.35 1.51
CA VAL A 108 -8.17 -74.56 1.38
C VAL A 108 -7.90 -73.74 2.64
N LYS A 109 -6.68 -73.84 3.16
CA LYS A 109 -6.14 -72.99 4.23
C LYS A 109 -4.96 -72.18 3.72
N ILE A 110 -5.01 -70.86 3.81
CA ILE A 110 -3.81 -70.04 3.56
C ILE A 110 -3.11 -69.86 4.90
N ARG A 111 -1.85 -70.29 5.02
CA ARG A 111 -1.10 -70.23 6.29
C ARG A 111 -0.26 -68.97 6.44
N SER A 112 0.28 -68.44 5.34
CA SER A 112 1.07 -67.19 5.36
C SER A 112 1.15 -66.54 3.98
N VAL A 113 1.37 -65.23 3.97
CA VAL A 113 1.65 -64.42 2.78
C VAL A 113 2.75 -63.42 3.14
N TYR A 114 3.82 -63.35 2.34
CA TYR A 114 4.92 -62.41 2.54
C TYR A 114 5.50 -61.92 1.21
N GLY A 115 6.15 -60.76 1.26
CA GLY A 115 6.87 -60.13 0.16
C GLY A 115 8.39 -60.26 0.31
N GLU A 116 9.08 -60.39 -0.82
CA GLU A 116 10.56 -60.32 -0.94
C GLU A 116 10.91 -59.39 -2.10
N ILE A 117 11.89 -58.50 -1.91
CA ILE A 117 12.37 -57.57 -2.93
C ILE A 117 13.75 -58.03 -3.41
N LYS A 118 13.86 -58.42 -4.69
CA LYS A 118 15.10 -59.00 -5.21
C LYS A 118 15.27 -58.81 -6.71
N ASP A 119 16.49 -58.48 -7.17
CA ASP A 119 16.85 -58.30 -8.57
C ASP A 119 15.94 -57.28 -9.29
N LYS A 120 15.48 -56.22 -8.58
CA LYS A 120 14.46 -55.24 -9.04
C LYS A 120 13.06 -55.82 -9.33
N TYR A 121 12.73 -56.96 -8.73
CA TYR A 121 11.40 -57.56 -8.80
C TYR A 121 10.78 -57.69 -7.42
N LEU A 122 9.45 -57.60 -7.38
CA LEU A 122 8.66 -57.92 -6.20
C LEU A 122 8.23 -59.37 -6.30
N TYR A 123 8.56 -60.16 -5.29
CA TYR A 123 8.06 -61.50 -5.13
C TYR A 123 7.01 -61.51 -4.03
N ILE A 124 5.77 -61.90 -4.36
CA ILE A 124 4.79 -62.25 -3.35
C ILE A 124 4.71 -63.76 -3.25
N ARG A 125 4.80 -64.27 -2.03
CA ARG A 125 4.77 -65.70 -1.74
C ARG A 125 3.65 -66.01 -0.77
N ALA A 126 2.86 -67.02 -1.10
CA ALA A 126 1.78 -67.50 -0.25
C ALA A 126 1.91 -69.00 0.00
N HIS A 127 1.83 -69.40 1.26
CA HIS A 127 1.80 -70.81 1.65
C HIS A 127 0.35 -71.23 1.77
N VAL A 128 -0.04 -72.18 0.93
CA VAL A 128 -1.40 -72.67 0.89
C VAL A 128 -1.41 -74.15 1.21
N ASP A 129 -2.14 -74.46 2.27
CA ASP A 129 -2.40 -75.77 2.83
C ASP A 129 -3.81 -76.21 2.42
N SER A 130 -3.89 -77.05 1.39
CA SER A 130 -5.13 -77.72 0.97
C SER A 130 -4.94 -79.23 1.18
N TYR A 131 -5.47 -80.08 0.29
CA TYR A 131 -5.10 -81.49 0.23
C TYR A 131 -3.59 -81.72 -0.03
N ILE A 132 -2.86 -80.66 -0.44
CA ILE A 132 -1.41 -80.62 -0.67
C ILE A 132 -0.88 -79.25 -0.19
N ASP A 133 0.32 -79.22 0.39
CA ASP A 133 1.06 -78.00 0.73
C ASP A 133 1.77 -77.42 -0.51
N VAL A 134 1.46 -76.17 -0.84
CA VAL A 134 1.91 -75.49 -2.06
C VAL A 134 2.39 -74.09 -1.75
N LEU A 135 3.62 -73.80 -2.21
CA LEU A 135 4.12 -72.42 -2.32
C LEU A 135 3.65 -71.79 -3.63
N VAL A 136 2.84 -70.74 -3.52
CA VAL A 136 2.52 -69.83 -4.61
C VAL A 136 3.62 -68.76 -4.65
N THR A 137 4.18 -68.47 -5.83
CA THR A 137 5.14 -67.39 -6.04
C THR A 137 4.72 -66.54 -7.22
N LEU A 138 4.40 -65.29 -6.95
CA LEU A 138 4.12 -64.26 -7.93
C LEU A 138 5.36 -63.37 -8.05
N LYS A 139 5.93 -63.24 -9.26
CA LYS A 139 7.03 -62.31 -9.58
C LYS A 139 6.47 -61.18 -10.42
N LEU A 140 6.51 -59.97 -9.88
CA LEU A 140 6.03 -58.75 -10.49
C LEU A 140 7.20 -57.87 -10.94
N GLU A 141 7.10 -57.35 -12.15
CA GLU A 141 7.91 -56.24 -12.65
C GLU A 141 7.04 -55.00 -12.70
N ILE A 142 7.53 -53.87 -12.20
CA ILE A 142 6.87 -52.58 -12.41
C ILE A 142 7.49 -51.94 -13.65
N LYS A 143 6.63 -51.56 -14.59
CA LYS A 143 6.97 -50.73 -15.73
C LYS A 143 6.17 -49.44 -15.65
N GLN A 144 6.74 -48.39 -16.21
CA GLN A 144 6.10 -47.09 -16.32
C GLN A 144 6.23 -46.60 -17.76
N THR A 145 5.16 -45.99 -18.24
CA THR A 145 5.11 -45.20 -19.48
C THR A 145 4.74 -43.76 -19.12
N GLU A 146 4.64 -42.88 -20.13
CA GLU A 146 4.18 -41.50 -19.94
C GLU A 146 2.81 -41.44 -19.25
N THR A 147 1.88 -42.35 -19.58
CA THR A 147 0.47 -42.29 -19.16
C THR A 147 0.05 -43.39 -18.18
N GLU A 148 0.85 -44.44 -18.00
CA GLU A 148 0.43 -45.64 -17.29
C GLU A 148 1.52 -46.22 -16.37
N PHE A 149 1.09 -46.73 -15.22
CA PHE A 149 1.85 -47.67 -14.42
C PHE A 149 1.38 -49.08 -14.71
N LYS A 150 2.33 -49.98 -14.97
CA LYS A 150 2.03 -51.34 -15.42
C LYS A 150 2.77 -52.36 -14.58
N LEU A 151 2.04 -53.12 -13.77
CA LEU A 151 2.57 -54.28 -13.06
C LEU A 151 2.46 -55.51 -13.95
N VAL A 152 3.59 -55.99 -14.46
CA VAL A 152 3.66 -57.14 -15.35
C VAL A 152 4.00 -58.40 -14.56
N VAL A 153 3.15 -59.43 -14.66
CA VAL A 153 3.40 -60.73 -14.06
C VAL A 153 4.45 -61.47 -14.90
N LYS A 154 5.70 -61.46 -14.45
CA LYS A 154 6.80 -62.19 -15.10
C LYS A 154 6.82 -63.66 -14.79
N LYS A 155 6.29 -64.02 -13.63
CA LYS A 155 6.23 -65.38 -13.17
C LYS A 155 5.05 -65.54 -12.24
N LEU A 156 4.28 -66.58 -12.48
CA LEU A 156 3.30 -67.08 -11.53
C LEU A 156 3.59 -68.57 -11.40
N GLN A 157 4.15 -68.95 -10.27
CA GLN A 157 4.60 -70.30 -10.01
C GLN A 157 3.76 -70.91 -8.89
N LEU A 158 3.26 -72.13 -9.12
CA LEU A 158 2.56 -72.95 -8.13
C LEU A 158 3.40 -74.20 -7.92
N GLY A 159 4.07 -74.30 -6.77
CA GLY A 159 5.04 -75.36 -6.51
C GLY A 159 6.16 -75.36 -7.56
N LYS A 160 6.23 -76.40 -8.42
CA LYS A 160 7.22 -76.48 -9.53
C LYS A 160 6.68 -76.01 -10.88
N PHE A 161 5.38 -75.73 -11.00
CA PHE A 161 4.75 -75.36 -12.25
C PHE A 161 4.72 -73.85 -12.44
N ASN A 162 5.30 -73.35 -13.54
CA ASN A 162 5.16 -71.95 -13.93
C ASN A 162 3.97 -71.81 -14.89
N LEU A 163 2.99 -71.01 -14.49
CA LEU A 163 1.77 -70.72 -15.24
C LEU A 163 1.97 -69.68 -16.35
N THR A 164 3.03 -68.88 -16.29
CA THR A 164 3.33 -67.84 -17.30
C THR A 164 4.12 -68.35 -18.50
N SER A 165 4.60 -69.61 -18.49
CA SER A 165 5.39 -70.18 -19.58
C SER A 165 5.23 -71.70 -19.69
N GLY A 166 5.66 -72.27 -20.83
CA GLY A 166 5.69 -73.72 -21.04
C GLY A 166 4.32 -74.41 -20.96
N LEU A 167 4.28 -75.60 -20.36
CA LEU A 167 3.05 -76.40 -20.21
C LEU A 167 1.99 -75.74 -19.31
N GLY A 168 2.40 -74.89 -18.37
CA GLY A 168 1.46 -74.16 -17.50
C GLY A 168 0.67 -73.10 -18.26
N ARG A 169 1.35 -72.32 -19.12
CA ARG A 169 0.69 -71.35 -20.00
C ARG A 169 -0.27 -72.02 -20.97
N PHE A 170 0.14 -73.16 -21.55
CA PHE A 170 -0.72 -73.97 -22.41
C PHE A 170 -1.97 -74.46 -21.67
N ALA A 171 -1.83 -74.95 -20.43
CA ALA A 171 -2.96 -75.40 -19.63
C ALA A 171 -3.95 -74.26 -19.36
N ILE A 172 -3.46 -73.07 -19.01
CA ILE A 172 -4.36 -71.93 -18.80
C ILE A 172 -5.04 -71.50 -20.10
N GLU A 173 -4.29 -71.28 -21.18
CA GLU A 173 -4.84 -70.76 -22.44
C GLU A 173 -5.80 -71.73 -23.14
N LYS A 174 -5.59 -73.04 -23.00
CA LYS A 174 -6.37 -74.05 -23.75
C LYS A 174 -7.43 -74.77 -22.92
N ILE A 175 -7.31 -74.78 -21.60
CA ILE A 175 -8.22 -75.52 -20.72
C ILE A 175 -9.03 -74.55 -19.87
N LEU A 176 -8.40 -73.51 -19.33
CA LEU A 176 -8.97 -72.66 -18.28
C LEU A 176 -9.72 -71.44 -18.83
N LEU A 177 -9.07 -70.60 -19.64
CA LEU A 177 -9.68 -69.40 -20.24
C LEU A 177 -10.92 -69.67 -21.11
N PRO A 178 -11.05 -70.81 -21.82
CA PRO A 178 -12.28 -71.11 -22.55
C PRO A 178 -13.50 -71.39 -21.66
N GLN A 179 -13.30 -71.63 -20.36
CA GLN A 179 -14.37 -71.99 -19.41
C GLN A 179 -14.75 -70.83 -18.48
N ILE A 180 -13.87 -69.84 -18.32
CA ILE A 180 -14.02 -68.72 -17.37
C ILE A 180 -13.46 -67.48 -18.03
N ASP A 181 -14.26 -66.41 -18.05
CA ASP A 181 -13.80 -65.09 -18.46
C ASP A 181 -13.13 -64.38 -17.28
N LEU A 182 -11.93 -64.87 -16.93
CA LEU A 182 -11.16 -64.42 -15.79
C LEU A 182 -10.80 -62.93 -15.87
N GLU A 183 -10.62 -62.40 -17.09
CA GLU A 183 -10.35 -60.98 -17.29
C GLU A 183 -11.57 -60.13 -16.91
N THR A 184 -12.76 -60.50 -17.38
CA THR A 184 -14.00 -59.82 -17.02
C THR A 184 -14.31 -59.96 -15.53
N GLU A 185 -14.12 -61.15 -14.94
CA GLU A 185 -14.38 -61.36 -13.51
C GLU A 185 -13.45 -60.54 -12.60
N LEU A 186 -12.15 -60.49 -12.91
CA LEU A 186 -11.20 -59.66 -12.17
C LEU A 186 -11.51 -58.16 -12.33
N ASN A 187 -11.79 -57.71 -13.56
CA ASN A 187 -12.11 -56.30 -13.82
C ASN A 187 -13.42 -55.87 -13.15
N ASN A 188 -14.47 -56.70 -13.16
CA ASN A 188 -15.71 -56.42 -12.44
C ASN A 188 -15.46 -56.29 -10.93
N ASN A 189 -14.64 -57.16 -10.35
CA ASN A 189 -14.30 -57.07 -8.92
C ASN A 189 -13.52 -55.79 -8.59
N PHE A 190 -12.63 -55.33 -9.49
CA PHE A 190 -11.94 -54.05 -9.31
C PHE A 190 -12.91 -52.87 -9.40
N GLU A 191 -13.85 -52.89 -10.34
CA GLU A 191 -14.88 -51.86 -10.50
C GLU A 191 -15.82 -51.81 -9.29
N GLU A 192 -16.32 -52.96 -8.80
CA GLU A 192 -17.15 -53.05 -7.59
C GLU A 192 -16.43 -52.58 -6.33
N SER A 193 -15.11 -52.79 -6.27
CA SER A 193 -14.26 -52.37 -5.15
C SER A 193 -13.71 -50.95 -5.31
N ASP A 194 -14.08 -50.23 -6.39
CA ASP A 194 -13.65 -48.87 -6.68
C ASP A 194 -12.11 -48.74 -6.72
N ILE A 195 -11.48 -49.78 -7.28
CA ILE A 195 -10.03 -49.92 -7.48
C ILE A 195 -9.72 -49.54 -8.93
N PRO A 196 -8.91 -48.50 -9.18
CA PRO A 196 -8.64 -47.97 -10.52
C PRO A 196 -7.64 -48.82 -11.33
N VAL A 197 -7.89 -50.12 -11.47
CA VAL A 197 -6.98 -51.03 -12.17
C VAL A 197 -7.72 -51.82 -13.22
N LYS A 198 -7.07 -51.92 -14.38
CA LYS A 198 -7.47 -52.85 -15.43
C LYS A 198 -6.48 -53.99 -15.53
N PHE A 199 -6.97 -55.21 -15.42
CA PHE A 199 -6.23 -56.40 -15.75
C PHE A 199 -6.38 -56.73 -17.24
N THR A 200 -5.27 -57.11 -17.87
CA THR A 200 -5.22 -57.57 -19.26
C THR A 200 -4.53 -58.92 -19.34
N TRP A 201 -5.23 -59.91 -19.90
CA TRP A 201 -4.73 -61.27 -19.98
C TRP A 201 -3.59 -61.42 -21.01
N GLU A 202 -3.65 -60.70 -22.13
CA GLU A 202 -2.73 -60.83 -23.26
C GLU A 202 -1.25 -60.72 -22.84
N ASP A 203 -0.96 -59.79 -21.94
CA ASP A 203 0.38 -59.51 -21.42
C ASP A 203 0.52 -59.73 -19.91
N LEU A 204 -0.50 -60.32 -19.28
CA LEU A 204 -0.59 -60.62 -17.85
C LEU A 204 -0.18 -59.41 -17.01
N SER A 205 -0.89 -58.30 -17.21
CA SER A 205 -0.55 -57.04 -16.59
C SER A 205 -1.73 -56.38 -15.91
N PHE A 206 -1.41 -55.63 -14.86
CA PHE A 206 -2.32 -54.71 -14.20
C PHE A 206 -1.89 -53.31 -14.59
N THR A 207 -2.80 -52.59 -15.22
CA THR A 207 -2.58 -51.24 -15.72
C THR A 207 -3.37 -50.29 -14.84
N LEU A 208 -2.65 -49.31 -14.28
CA LEU A 208 -3.17 -48.19 -13.52
C LEU A 208 -2.84 -46.95 -14.35
N THR A 209 -3.84 -46.28 -14.91
CA THR A 209 -3.54 -45.04 -15.65
C THR A 209 -3.26 -43.92 -14.66
N LYS A 210 -2.36 -43.02 -15.05
CA LYS A 210 -2.08 -41.80 -14.31
C LYS A 210 -3.33 -40.93 -14.13
N ALA A 211 -4.21 -40.90 -15.15
CA ALA A 211 -5.50 -40.22 -15.09
C ALA A 211 -6.43 -40.81 -14.03
N ASP A 212 -6.48 -42.14 -13.88
CA ASP A 212 -7.33 -42.77 -12.86
C ASP A 212 -6.81 -42.48 -11.44
N ILE A 213 -5.48 -42.41 -11.26
CA ILE A 213 -4.89 -41.94 -10.00
C ILE A 213 -5.35 -40.52 -9.72
N LYS A 214 -5.19 -39.61 -10.68
CA LYS A 214 -5.61 -38.21 -10.58
C LYS A 214 -7.08 -38.08 -10.17
N THR A 215 -7.99 -38.74 -10.88
CA THR A 215 -9.42 -38.74 -10.55
C THR A 215 -9.68 -39.25 -9.14
N LYS A 216 -9.01 -40.35 -8.73
CA LYS A 216 -9.22 -40.96 -7.42
C LYS A 216 -8.65 -40.11 -6.27
N VAL A 217 -7.54 -39.43 -6.48
CA VAL A 217 -6.98 -38.51 -5.49
C VAL A 217 -7.88 -37.29 -5.34
N ASN A 218 -8.28 -36.68 -6.45
CA ASN A 218 -9.08 -35.46 -6.44
C ASN A 218 -10.45 -35.68 -5.80
N SER A 219 -11.09 -36.83 -6.04
CA SER A 219 -12.35 -37.17 -5.35
C SER A 219 -12.20 -37.24 -3.83
N MET A 220 -11.03 -37.64 -3.32
CA MET A 220 -10.76 -37.72 -1.89
C MET A 220 -10.35 -36.39 -1.27
N LEU A 221 -9.63 -35.55 -2.01
CA LEU A 221 -9.30 -34.20 -1.57
C LEU A 221 -10.59 -33.38 -1.38
N ALA A 222 -11.53 -33.50 -2.32
CA ALA A 222 -12.84 -32.85 -2.23
C ALA A 222 -13.67 -33.26 -0.99
N GLU A 223 -13.50 -34.49 -0.50
CA GLU A 223 -14.23 -35.01 0.68
C GLU A 223 -13.56 -34.69 2.03
N SER A 224 -12.32 -34.21 2.04
CA SER A 224 -11.49 -34.19 3.26
C SER A 224 -10.83 -32.86 3.64
N MET A 225 -11.06 -31.80 2.88
CA MET A 225 -10.49 -30.48 3.14
C MET A 225 -11.54 -29.53 3.71
N ASP A 226 -11.23 -28.90 4.85
CA ASP A 226 -12.08 -27.87 5.46
C ASP A 226 -12.04 -26.54 4.66
N ASN A 227 -10.93 -26.26 3.96
CA ASN A 227 -10.80 -25.12 3.05
C ASN A 227 -10.62 -25.61 1.59
N PRO A 228 -11.55 -25.28 0.67
CA PRO A 228 -11.52 -25.67 -0.74
C PRO A 228 -10.26 -25.23 -1.51
N SER A 229 -9.67 -24.09 -1.15
CA SER A 229 -8.51 -23.52 -1.86
C SER A 229 -7.26 -24.40 -1.72
N TYR A 230 -7.03 -24.99 -0.55
CA TYR A 230 -5.97 -25.99 -0.37
C TYR A 230 -6.24 -27.24 -1.23
N GLY A 231 -7.50 -27.61 -1.40
CA GLY A 231 -7.95 -28.68 -2.29
C GLY A 231 -7.51 -28.45 -3.73
N THR A 232 -7.76 -27.24 -4.25
CA THR A 232 -7.38 -26.83 -5.61
C THR A 232 -5.88 -26.83 -5.81
N ILE A 233 -5.10 -26.27 -4.88
CA ILE A 233 -3.62 -26.23 -5.00
C ILE A 233 -3.04 -27.63 -4.97
N VAL A 234 -3.48 -28.49 -4.06
CA VAL A 234 -2.98 -29.88 -3.98
C VAL A 234 -3.39 -30.67 -5.22
N SER A 235 -4.58 -30.42 -5.78
CA SER A 235 -5.00 -31.01 -7.05
C SER A 235 -4.09 -30.56 -8.20
N GLU A 236 -3.80 -29.27 -8.33
CA GLU A 236 -2.95 -28.75 -9.40
C GLU A 236 -1.49 -29.23 -9.25
N LEU A 237 -0.95 -29.27 -8.04
CA LEU A 237 0.37 -29.85 -7.78
C LEU A 237 0.40 -31.35 -8.12
N LEU A 238 -0.65 -32.09 -7.79
CA LEU A 238 -0.76 -33.49 -8.18
C LEU A 238 -0.81 -33.63 -9.70
N ASP A 239 -1.59 -32.80 -10.37
CA ASP A 239 -1.71 -32.77 -11.83
C ASP A 239 -0.34 -32.52 -12.46
N THR A 240 0.36 -31.50 -11.96
CA THR A 240 1.74 -31.17 -12.33
C THR A 240 2.66 -32.38 -12.17
N PHE A 241 2.63 -33.05 -11.02
CA PHE A 241 3.52 -34.16 -10.72
C PHE A 241 3.19 -35.42 -11.53
N ILE A 242 1.91 -35.64 -11.86
CA ILE A 242 1.45 -36.76 -12.66
C ILE A 242 1.76 -36.54 -14.14
N ASP A 243 1.49 -35.34 -14.66
CA ASP A 243 1.57 -35.01 -16.08
C ASP A 243 3.01 -34.74 -16.53
N THR A 244 3.90 -34.35 -15.61
CA THR A 244 5.33 -34.18 -15.91
C THR A 244 6.04 -35.54 -15.98
N GLU A 245 6.69 -35.83 -17.11
CA GLU A 245 7.44 -37.08 -17.29
C GLU A 245 8.60 -37.18 -16.29
N GLY A 246 8.75 -38.34 -15.64
CA GLY A 246 9.87 -38.59 -14.73
C GLY A 246 9.72 -38.01 -13.31
N VAL A 247 8.68 -37.23 -13.02
CA VAL A 247 8.45 -36.67 -11.67
C VAL A 247 7.90 -37.71 -10.71
N ILE A 248 6.76 -38.34 -11.01
CA ILE A 248 6.29 -39.51 -10.23
C ILE A 248 6.83 -40.78 -10.87
N ASN A 249 7.66 -41.50 -10.13
CA ASN A 249 8.16 -42.82 -10.51
C ASN A 249 7.61 -43.91 -9.59
N LEU A 250 7.01 -44.95 -10.15
CA LEU A 250 6.69 -46.17 -9.40
C LEU A 250 7.76 -47.21 -9.71
N GLY A 251 8.46 -47.70 -8.69
CA GLY A 251 9.62 -48.54 -8.91
C GLY A 251 9.93 -49.55 -7.81
N ILE A 252 10.88 -50.43 -8.13
CA ILE A 252 11.45 -51.41 -7.22
C ILE A 252 12.98 -51.23 -7.24
N SER A 253 13.53 -50.92 -6.07
CA SER A 253 14.98 -50.79 -5.81
C SER A 253 15.38 -51.80 -4.74
N GLU A 254 16.55 -52.44 -4.90
CA GLU A 254 17.07 -53.34 -3.86
C GLU A 254 17.45 -52.61 -2.57
N ASN A 255 17.80 -51.32 -2.67
CA ASN A 255 18.20 -50.51 -1.52
C ASN A 255 17.06 -49.64 -0.97
N ASP A 256 16.17 -49.16 -1.84
CA ASP A 256 15.10 -48.25 -1.46
C ASP A 256 13.74 -48.94 -1.27
N GLY A 257 13.60 -50.21 -1.67
CA GLY A 257 12.36 -50.96 -1.55
C GLY A 257 11.39 -50.76 -2.72
N ILE A 258 10.10 -50.96 -2.49
CA ILE A 258 9.03 -50.82 -3.49
C ILE A 258 8.13 -49.64 -3.16
N GLY A 259 7.86 -48.77 -4.14
CA GLY A 259 6.85 -47.72 -3.95
C GLY A 259 6.98 -46.56 -4.91
N LEU A 260 6.45 -45.42 -4.47
CA LEU A 260 6.41 -44.18 -5.24
C LEU A 260 7.61 -43.31 -4.86
N VAL A 261 8.26 -42.73 -5.86
CA VAL A 261 9.32 -41.75 -5.71
C VAL A 261 8.88 -40.51 -6.47
N LEU A 262 8.66 -39.42 -5.74
CA LEU A 262 8.48 -38.11 -6.32
C LEU A 262 9.86 -37.45 -6.42
N ASP A 263 10.33 -37.25 -7.65
CA ASP A 263 11.55 -36.51 -7.94
C ASP A 263 11.22 -35.01 -7.97
N VAL A 264 11.76 -34.26 -7.01
CA VAL A 264 11.49 -32.82 -6.88
C VAL A 264 12.65 -31.97 -7.39
N THR A 265 13.64 -32.58 -8.04
CA THR A 265 14.86 -31.89 -8.52
C THR A 265 14.54 -30.76 -9.48
N GLU A 266 13.57 -30.94 -10.39
CA GLU A 266 13.20 -29.92 -11.38
C GLU A 266 12.39 -28.75 -10.80
N PHE A 267 11.93 -28.88 -9.55
CA PHE A 267 11.18 -27.85 -8.82
C PHE A 267 12.02 -27.20 -7.71
N ALA A 268 13.25 -27.68 -7.51
CA ALA A 268 14.16 -27.17 -6.51
C ALA A 268 14.62 -25.75 -6.86
N TYR A 269 14.45 -24.82 -5.93
CA TYR A 269 15.02 -23.48 -6.04
C TYR A 269 16.33 -23.38 -5.25
N ASP A 270 17.43 -23.12 -5.95
CA ASP A 270 18.77 -22.96 -5.37
C ASP A 270 19.24 -21.50 -5.35
N GLY A 271 18.46 -20.58 -5.92
CA GLY A 271 18.77 -19.15 -5.94
C GLY A 271 18.91 -18.53 -4.55
N GLU A 272 19.64 -17.41 -4.51
CA GLU A 272 19.80 -16.60 -3.31
C GLU A 272 18.54 -15.76 -3.10
N ILE A 273 17.96 -15.84 -1.91
CA ILE A 273 16.84 -14.97 -1.50
C ILE A 273 17.46 -13.88 -0.64
N THR A 274 17.50 -12.66 -1.15
CA THR A 274 18.02 -11.47 -0.47
C THR A 274 17.01 -10.87 0.52
N ALA A 275 15.72 -11.15 0.30
CA ALA A 275 14.64 -10.73 1.17
C ALA A 275 14.66 -11.43 2.55
N PRO A 276 14.03 -10.83 3.58
CA PRO A 276 13.90 -11.46 4.89
C PRO A 276 13.26 -12.86 4.76
N ARG A 277 13.84 -13.83 5.48
CA ARG A 277 13.38 -15.22 5.42
C ARG A 277 13.55 -15.97 6.74
N PHE A 278 12.68 -16.93 6.98
CA PHE A 278 12.78 -17.89 8.06
C PHE A 278 13.97 -18.82 7.83
N ASP A 279 14.90 -18.84 8.78
CA ASP A 279 16.02 -19.78 8.71
C ASP A 279 15.61 -21.15 9.28
N PHE A 280 15.22 -22.04 8.37
CA PHE A 280 14.86 -23.41 8.71
C PHE A 280 15.99 -24.18 9.42
N GLU A 281 17.26 -23.97 9.06
CA GLU A 281 18.37 -24.73 9.65
C GLU A 281 18.65 -24.28 11.08
N ILE A 282 18.58 -22.97 11.35
CA ILE A 282 18.62 -22.44 12.72
C ILE A 282 17.46 -23.02 13.51
N PHE A 283 16.24 -22.94 12.98
CA PHE A 283 15.04 -23.45 13.66
C PHE A 283 15.15 -24.94 13.98
N LYS A 284 15.50 -25.76 13.00
CA LYS A 284 15.72 -27.21 13.15
C LYS A 284 16.75 -27.50 14.23
N THR A 285 17.86 -26.76 14.25
CA THR A 285 18.91 -26.92 15.28
C THR A 285 18.35 -26.65 16.69
N LYS A 286 17.47 -25.64 16.85
CA LYS A 286 16.82 -25.36 18.13
C LYS A 286 15.88 -26.49 18.57
N ILE A 287 15.07 -27.02 17.64
CA ILE A 287 14.19 -28.16 17.93
C ILE A 287 14.98 -29.37 18.39
N LEU A 288 16.04 -29.74 17.67
CA LEU A 288 16.90 -30.86 18.04
C LEU A 288 17.57 -30.64 19.40
N THR A 289 17.98 -29.41 19.71
CA THR A 289 18.55 -29.08 21.03
C THR A 289 17.52 -29.24 22.16
N LEU A 290 16.26 -28.88 21.94
CA LEU A 290 15.20 -29.07 22.94
C LEU A 290 14.85 -30.55 23.12
N ASP A 291 14.98 -31.34 22.06
CA ASP A 291 14.76 -32.78 22.08
C ASP A 291 15.83 -33.53 22.86
N GLU A 292 17.10 -33.25 22.58
CA GLU A 292 18.23 -33.81 23.33
C GLU A 292 18.13 -33.53 24.84
N ASN A 293 17.49 -32.43 25.22
CA ASN A 293 17.26 -32.03 26.61
C ASN A 293 15.93 -32.55 27.21
N GLY A 294 15.13 -33.30 26.43
CA GLY A 294 13.86 -33.88 26.84
C GLY A 294 12.73 -32.87 27.08
N VAL A 295 12.85 -31.66 26.53
CA VAL A 295 11.85 -30.59 26.68
C VAL A 295 10.67 -30.84 25.73
N ILE A 296 10.98 -31.25 24.49
CA ILE A 296 9.98 -31.61 23.49
C ILE A 296 9.73 -33.12 23.50
N ASN A 297 8.47 -33.52 23.33
CA ASN A 297 8.02 -34.91 23.24
C ASN A 297 6.74 -35.00 22.40
N ASN A 298 6.26 -36.22 22.17
CA ASN A 298 5.08 -36.45 21.34
C ASN A 298 3.80 -35.76 21.86
N ASP A 299 3.70 -35.45 23.15
CA ASP A 299 2.50 -34.87 23.77
C ASP A 299 2.50 -33.33 23.73
N ASN A 300 3.67 -32.69 23.77
CA ASN A 300 3.79 -31.22 23.83
C ASN A 300 4.43 -30.59 22.57
N SER A 301 4.90 -31.41 21.64
CA SER A 301 5.69 -30.95 20.49
C SER A 301 4.98 -29.96 19.59
N GLY A 302 3.74 -30.22 19.21
CA GLY A 302 2.98 -29.31 18.35
C GLY A 302 2.92 -27.91 18.95
N LEU A 303 2.62 -27.83 20.25
CA LEU A 303 2.52 -26.55 20.94
C LEU A 303 3.87 -25.85 21.13
N ILE A 304 4.93 -26.59 21.46
CA ILE A 304 6.29 -26.03 21.55
C ILE A 304 6.75 -25.51 20.19
N ILE A 305 6.54 -26.28 19.12
CA ILE A 305 6.91 -25.86 17.77
C ILE A 305 6.13 -24.61 17.35
N SER A 306 4.81 -24.58 17.59
CA SER A 306 4.01 -23.37 17.36
C SER A 306 4.54 -22.18 18.16
N TYR A 307 4.87 -22.35 19.45
CA TYR A 307 5.44 -21.28 20.27
C TYR A 307 6.76 -20.74 19.71
N LEU A 308 7.64 -21.63 19.25
CA LEU A 308 8.92 -21.24 18.67
C LEU A 308 8.75 -20.61 17.29
N LEU A 309 7.71 -20.96 16.54
CA LEU A 309 7.41 -20.32 15.25
C LEU A 309 6.79 -18.95 15.45
N VAL A 310 5.64 -18.86 16.14
CA VAL A 310 4.79 -17.65 16.18
C VAL A 310 4.90 -16.81 17.46
N GLY A 311 5.67 -17.26 18.46
CA GLY A 311 5.89 -16.51 19.71
C GLY A 311 4.77 -16.62 20.75
N TYR A 312 5.02 -16.10 21.96
CA TYR A 312 4.14 -16.29 23.13
C TYR A 312 2.76 -15.66 22.98
N ALA A 313 2.70 -14.47 22.38
CA ALA A 313 1.47 -13.69 22.24
C ALA A 313 0.40 -14.44 21.44
N ASN A 314 0.84 -15.25 20.46
CA ASN A 314 -0.03 -15.99 19.55
C ASN A 314 -0.44 -17.37 20.07
N ILE A 315 0.00 -17.74 21.27
CA ILE A 315 -0.45 -18.96 21.94
C ILE A 315 -1.71 -18.68 22.75
N SER A 316 -2.73 -19.54 22.61
CA SER A 316 -3.98 -19.43 23.38
C SER A 316 -3.75 -19.51 24.89
N GLU A 317 -4.61 -18.85 25.67
CA GLU A 317 -4.44 -18.74 27.13
C GLU A 317 -4.39 -20.11 27.83
N GLU A 318 -5.20 -21.07 27.37
CA GLU A 318 -5.21 -22.46 27.85
C GLU A 318 -3.86 -23.16 27.61
N ASN A 319 -3.22 -22.90 26.47
CA ASN A 319 -1.97 -23.52 26.06
C ASN A 319 -0.73 -22.83 26.65
N ARG A 320 -0.82 -21.54 27.01
CA ARG A 320 0.29 -20.79 27.64
C ARG A 320 0.78 -21.44 28.94
N ALA A 321 -0.10 -22.14 29.67
CA ALA A 321 0.29 -22.85 30.89
C ALA A 321 1.34 -23.96 30.62
N ILE A 322 1.23 -24.66 29.49
CA ILE A 322 2.16 -25.72 29.09
C ILE A 322 3.49 -25.11 28.65
N ILE A 323 3.47 -24.02 27.87
CA ILE A 323 4.68 -23.27 27.48
C ILE A 323 5.41 -22.73 28.70
N ASN A 324 4.68 -22.19 29.69
CA ASN A 324 5.27 -21.68 30.92
C ASN A 324 5.90 -22.77 31.79
N ALA A 325 5.47 -24.03 31.66
CA ALA A 325 6.07 -25.16 32.36
C ALA A 325 7.38 -25.66 31.70
N CYS A 326 7.63 -25.30 30.43
CA CYS A 326 8.83 -25.72 29.71
C CYS A 326 10.04 -24.81 29.99
N ASP A 327 11.25 -25.38 29.85
CA ASP A 327 12.53 -24.68 29.96
C ASP A 327 13.18 -24.55 28.57
N PHE A 328 13.25 -23.32 28.05
CA PHE A 328 13.85 -23.00 26.76
C PHE A 328 15.23 -22.34 26.89
N SER A 329 15.83 -22.35 28.09
CA SER A 329 17.13 -21.72 28.32
C SER A 329 18.25 -22.35 27.48
N SER A 330 18.16 -23.64 27.15
CA SER A 330 19.12 -24.37 26.31
C SER A 330 19.23 -23.82 24.89
N ILE A 331 18.19 -23.13 24.40
CA ILE A 331 18.18 -22.48 23.09
C ILE A 331 18.34 -20.96 23.16
N GLY A 332 18.55 -20.40 24.35
CA GLY A 332 18.79 -18.98 24.60
C GLY A 332 17.54 -18.15 24.90
N ILE A 333 16.37 -18.75 25.06
CA ILE A 333 15.14 -18.04 25.43
C ILE A 333 15.06 -17.99 26.95
N VAL A 334 15.32 -16.80 27.51
CA VAL A 334 15.30 -16.57 28.97
C VAL A 334 13.94 -16.03 29.43
N ASP A 335 13.40 -15.05 28.70
CA ASP A 335 12.05 -14.55 28.91
C ASP A 335 11.09 -15.15 27.89
N LYS A 336 10.26 -16.08 28.36
CA LYS A 336 9.28 -16.78 27.53
C LYS A 336 8.23 -15.84 26.95
N THR A 337 7.85 -14.81 27.71
CA THR A 337 6.75 -13.89 27.38
C THR A 337 7.16 -12.86 26.35
N ALA A 338 8.46 -12.53 26.30
CA ALA A 338 9.04 -11.62 25.32
C ALA A 338 9.47 -12.30 24.01
N HIS A 339 9.41 -13.63 23.92
CA HIS A 339 9.79 -14.34 22.68
C HIS A 339 8.75 -14.10 21.57
N LEU A 340 9.22 -13.53 20.48
CA LEU A 340 8.40 -13.14 19.32
C LEU A 340 8.21 -14.27 18.28
N GLY A 341 8.89 -15.41 18.45
CA GLY A 341 8.93 -16.48 17.45
C GLY A 341 10.11 -16.34 16.47
N TYR A 342 10.53 -17.44 15.87
CA TYR A 342 11.58 -17.50 14.84
C TYR A 342 11.03 -17.22 13.44
N ALA A 343 9.73 -17.36 13.25
CA ALA A 343 9.05 -17.01 12.02
C ALA A 343 8.93 -15.49 11.86
N LYS A 344 8.89 -14.77 12.98
CA LYS A 344 9.01 -13.31 12.99
C LYS A 344 10.47 -12.93 12.73
N ILE A 345 10.79 -12.69 11.47
CA ILE A 345 12.08 -12.14 11.12
C ILE A 345 12.09 -10.72 11.66
N SER A 346 13.00 -10.43 12.59
CA SER A 346 13.30 -9.04 12.92
C SER A 346 13.79 -8.41 11.61
N THR A 347 12.97 -7.56 11.01
CA THR A 347 13.46 -6.61 10.01
C THR A 347 14.52 -5.79 10.76
N THR A 348 15.78 -6.01 10.44
CA THR A 348 16.89 -5.28 11.06
C THR A 348 16.69 -3.81 10.79
N ASP A 349 16.44 -2.99 11.82
CA ASP A 349 16.71 -1.55 11.99
C ASP A 349 16.54 -0.58 10.80
N VAL A 350 15.91 -0.96 9.69
CA VAL A 350 15.49 -0.03 8.64
C VAL A 350 14.20 0.57 9.17
N ASN A 351 14.34 1.71 9.83
CA ASN A 351 13.21 2.51 10.20
C ASN A 351 12.62 3.06 8.90
N ILE A 352 11.66 2.32 8.34
CA ILE A 352 10.93 2.72 7.12
C ILE A 352 10.42 4.16 7.28
N GLU A 353 10.11 4.55 8.52
CA GLU A 353 9.75 5.91 8.88
C GLU A 353 10.89 6.90 8.59
N ASP A 354 12.13 6.63 9.01
CA ASP A 354 13.29 7.50 8.76
C ASP A 354 13.60 7.61 7.25
N ASP A 355 13.45 6.53 6.48
CA ASP A 355 13.67 6.57 5.03
C ASP A 355 12.59 7.41 4.31
N ILE A 356 11.33 7.31 4.75
CA ILE A 356 10.25 8.17 4.24
C ILE A 356 10.47 9.63 4.66
N ILE A 357 10.87 9.88 5.91
CA ILE A 357 11.23 11.21 6.44
C ILE A 357 12.28 11.88 5.57
N ASN A 358 13.38 11.17 5.30
CA ASN A 358 14.50 11.72 4.54
C ASN A 358 14.10 12.05 3.09
N GLN A 359 13.25 11.22 2.48
CA GLN A 359 12.70 11.50 1.15
C GLN A 359 11.81 12.75 1.17
N LEU A 360 10.93 12.88 2.16
CA LEU A 360 10.08 14.07 2.31
C LEU A 360 10.88 15.35 2.48
N TYR A 361 11.89 15.36 3.34
CA TYR A 361 12.74 16.54 3.52
C TYR A 361 13.46 16.91 2.23
N SER A 362 13.99 15.93 1.50
CA SER A 362 14.62 16.16 0.20
C SER A 362 13.66 16.83 -0.78
N GLU A 363 12.41 16.35 -0.88
CA GLU A 363 11.39 16.90 -1.78
C GLU A 363 10.91 18.29 -1.33
N VAL A 364 10.76 18.54 -0.03
CA VAL A 364 10.44 19.87 0.52
C VAL A 364 11.52 20.91 0.21
N GLY A 365 12.76 20.49 -0.03
CA GLY A 365 13.84 21.37 -0.48
C GLY A 365 13.53 22.11 -1.79
N ASP A 366 12.70 21.55 -2.68
CA ASP A 366 12.27 22.17 -3.93
C ASP A 366 10.82 21.78 -4.28
N LEU A 367 9.88 22.68 -3.97
CA LEU A 367 8.45 22.50 -4.25
C LEU A 367 8.00 23.21 -5.54
N SER A 368 8.92 23.56 -6.44
CA SER A 368 8.62 24.39 -7.62
C SER A 368 7.68 23.73 -8.63
N ASP A 369 7.72 22.40 -8.74
CA ASP A 369 6.79 21.64 -9.57
C ASP A 369 5.41 21.49 -8.90
N GLY A 370 5.36 21.58 -7.57
CA GLY A 370 4.17 21.43 -6.75
C GLY A 370 3.82 19.95 -6.49
N LEU A 371 4.80 19.05 -6.60
CA LEU A 371 4.65 17.63 -6.34
C LEU A 371 5.65 17.19 -5.27
N ILE A 372 5.28 16.16 -4.50
CA ILE A 372 6.22 15.43 -3.65
C ILE A 372 6.17 13.98 -4.07
N GLN A 373 7.34 13.40 -4.34
CA GLN A 373 7.48 12.01 -4.75
C GLN A 373 8.16 11.17 -3.67
N ILE A 374 7.49 10.10 -3.24
CA ILE A 374 8.04 9.12 -2.29
C ILE A 374 8.21 7.79 -3.01
N GLY A 375 9.44 7.29 -3.09
CA GLY A 375 9.77 6.00 -3.70
C GLY A 375 9.85 4.88 -2.66
N LEU A 376 9.04 3.84 -2.83
CA LEU A 376 9.17 2.59 -2.09
C LEU A 376 9.97 1.60 -2.94
N ASP A 377 11.23 1.39 -2.57
CA ASP A 377 12.10 0.45 -3.24
C ASP A 377 11.78 -1.02 -2.88
N GLU A 378 12.41 -1.95 -3.60
CA GLU A 378 12.27 -3.39 -3.36
C GLU A 378 12.53 -3.78 -1.89
N ALA A 379 13.54 -3.18 -1.26
CA ALA A 379 13.91 -3.49 0.12
C ALA A 379 12.80 -3.09 1.10
N THR A 380 12.23 -1.90 0.91
CA THR A 380 11.11 -1.38 1.71
C THR A 380 9.89 -2.27 1.57
N ILE A 381 9.53 -2.63 0.33
CA ILE A 381 8.41 -3.53 0.05
C ILE A 381 8.63 -4.90 0.68
N ASN A 382 9.83 -5.48 0.55
CA ASN A 382 10.16 -6.77 1.13
C ASN A 382 10.14 -6.77 2.67
N ASN A 383 10.51 -5.66 3.30
CA ASN A 383 10.38 -5.51 4.75
C ASN A 383 8.91 -5.44 5.19
N ILE A 384 8.04 -4.75 4.44
CA ILE A 384 6.60 -4.73 4.68
C ILE A 384 6.01 -6.15 4.55
N LEU A 385 6.38 -6.88 3.49
CA LEU A 385 5.93 -8.25 3.27
C LEU A 385 6.43 -9.22 4.34
N ALA A 386 7.66 -9.04 4.82
CA ALA A 386 8.23 -9.84 5.89
C ALA A 386 7.55 -9.60 7.25
N ALA A 387 6.96 -8.42 7.45
CA ALA A 387 6.17 -8.12 8.64
C ALA A 387 4.81 -8.86 8.64
N THR A 388 4.39 -9.43 7.51
CA THR A 388 3.19 -10.27 7.45
C THR A 388 3.41 -11.59 8.21
N SER A 389 2.36 -12.10 8.85
CA SER A 389 2.43 -13.34 9.65
C SER A 389 2.57 -14.61 8.79
N ILE A 390 2.78 -14.50 7.47
CA ILE A 390 2.81 -15.65 6.57
C ILE A 390 4.09 -16.46 6.68
N ILE A 391 5.22 -15.82 6.99
CA ILE A 391 6.49 -16.51 7.09
C ILE A 391 6.41 -17.46 8.28
N GLY A 392 6.87 -18.69 8.10
CA GLY A 392 6.79 -19.78 9.07
C GLY A 392 5.41 -20.44 9.21
N GLU A 393 4.37 -19.96 8.52
CA GLU A 393 3.10 -20.67 8.41
C GLU A 393 3.30 -21.99 7.66
N GLY A 394 2.66 -23.05 8.15
CA GLY A 394 2.77 -24.36 7.55
C GLY A 394 2.54 -25.52 8.51
N PHE A 395 2.97 -26.69 8.05
CA PHE A 395 2.88 -27.95 8.79
C PHE A 395 4.22 -28.29 9.41
N SER A 396 4.20 -28.51 10.73
CA SER A 396 5.33 -29.07 11.45
C SER A 396 4.90 -30.28 12.27
N LEU A 397 5.70 -31.34 12.22
CA LEU A 397 5.45 -32.55 12.97
C LEU A 397 6.73 -33.08 13.57
N TYR A 398 6.65 -33.47 14.84
CA TYR A 398 7.74 -34.08 15.57
C TYR A 398 7.31 -35.46 16.06
N ARG A 399 8.22 -36.44 15.92
CA ARG A 399 8.07 -37.79 16.48
C ARG A 399 9.38 -38.28 17.04
N SER A 400 9.32 -38.75 18.28
CA SER A 400 10.38 -39.56 18.89
C SER A 400 10.02 -41.04 18.83
N ASN A 401 10.90 -41.89 18.29
CA ASN A 401 10.81 -43.35 18.44
C ASN A 401 12.15 -43.95 18.90
N SER A 402 12.15 -45.23 19.27
CA SER A 402 13.32 -45.93 19.83
C SER A 402 14.53 -46.07 18.89
N ALA A 403 14.37 -45.74 17.61
CA ALA A 403 15.40 -45.89 16.59
C ALA A 403 15.97 -44.54 16.13
N TYR A 404 15.18 -43.45 16.14
CA TYR A 404 15.60 -42.11 15.69
C TYR A 404 14.56 -41.03 16.02
N GLU A 405 15.03 -39.78 16.11
CA GLU A 405 14.22 -38.56 16.25
C GLU A 405 13.83 -38.04 14.86
N LYS A 406 12.56 -37.65 14.68
CA LYS A 406 12.00 -37.22 13.40
C LYS A 406 11.36 -35.85 13.51
N TYR A 407 11.89 -34.88 12.76
CA TYR A 407 11.27 -33.57 12.58
C TYR A 407 10.96 -33.33 11.11
N THR A 408 9.72 -32.93 10.82
CA THR A 408 9.26 -32.55 9.49
C THR A 408 8.67 -31.14 9.54
N PHE A 409 9.13 -30.28 8.64
CA PHE A 409 8.61 -28.95 8.38
C PHE A 409 8.28 -28.82 6.89
N VAL A 410 7.08 -28.34 6.62
CA VAL A 410 6.66 -27.86 5.31
C VAL A 410 6.00 -26.51 5.55
N GLY A 411 6.64 -25.42 5.16
CA GLY A 411 6.11 -24.09 5.45
C GLY A 411 6.76 -23.00 4.63
N VAL A 412 6.22 -21.79 4.76
CA VAL A 412 6.69 -20.60 4.05
C VAL A 412 8.03 -20.15 4.63
N GLU A 413 9.06 -20.11 3.79
CA GLU A 413 10.38 -19.59 4.15
C GLU A 413 10.46 -18.08 3.96
N SER A 414 9.90 -17.56 2.87
CA SER A 414 9.93 -16.13 2.55
C SER A 414 8.77 -15.79 1.60
N LEU A 415 8.24 -14.58 1.74
CA LEU A 415 7.40 -13.93 0.76
C LEU A 415 8.11 -12.63 0.39
N PHE A 416 8.42 -12.47 -0.87
CA PHE A 416 9.14 -11.30 -1.35
C PHE A 416 8.65 -10.88 -2.72
N CYS A 417 8.94 -9.64 -3.05
CA CYS A 417 8.77 -9.06 -4.34
C CYS A 417 10.15 -8.74 -4.93
N ASP A 418 10.31 -9.02 -6.22
CA ASP A 418 11.41 -8.51 -7.01
C ASP A 418 10.89 -7.36 -7.89
N VAL A 419 11.63 -6.25 -7.91
CA VAL A 419 11.28 -5.06 -8.70
C VAL A 419 12.34 -4.89 -9.79
N VAL A 420 11.97 -5.17 -11.05
CA VAL A 420 12.92 -5.14 -12.18
C VAL A 420 12.45 -4.14 -13.24
N ASP A 421 13.21 -3.05 -13.40
CA ASP A 421 12.93 -1.94 -14.32
C ASP A 421 11.52 -1.33 -14.11
N ASP A 422 10.51 -1.89 -14.81
CA ASP A 422 9.10 -1.50 -14.82
C ASP A 422 8.15 -2.65 -14.41
N GLY A 423 8.70 -3.78 -13.93
CA GLY A 423 7.98 -5.00 -13.59
C GLY A 423 7.99 -5.31 -12.10
N PHE A 424 6.87 -5.84 -11.60
CA PHE A 424 6.74 -6.40 -10.26
C PHE A 424 6.58 -7.90 -10.38
N SER A 425 7.33 -8.68 -9.61
CA SER A 425 7.06 -10.11 -9.46
C SER A 425 7.01 -10.48 -7.99
N PHE A 426 6.00 -11.26 -7.58
CA PHE A 426 5.94 -11.82 -6.23
C PHE A 426 6.45 -13.24 -6.24
N SER A 427 7.16 -13.59 -5.18
CA SER A 427 7.84 -14.86 -5.01
C SER A 427 7.55 -15.40 -3.62
N LEU A 428 6.93 -16.58 -3.56
CA LEU A 428 6.69 -17.35 -2.34
C LEU A 428 7.66 -18.52 -2.31
N ALA A 429 8.62 -18.46 -1.39
CA ALA A 429 9.54 -19.57 -1.14
C ALA A 429 8.92 -20.52 -0.10
N LEU A 430 8.75 -21.78 -0.46
CA LEU A 430 8.32 -22.85 0.42
C LEU A 430 9.52 -23.74 0.78
N SER A 431 9.67 -24.05 2.07
CA SER A 431 10.67 -24.98 2.55
C SER A 431 10.04 -26.32 2.87
N LEU A 432 10.49 -27.39 2.20
CA LEU A 432 10.15 -28.77 2.51
C LEU A 432 11.38 -29.43 3.14
N ASN A 433 11.46 -29.37 4.48
CA ASN A 433 12.62 -29.83 5.26
C ASN A 433 13.97 -29.29 4.75
N GLY A 434 14.00 -28.02 4.34
CA GLY A 434 15.19 -27.35 3.81
C GLY A 434 15.42 -27.55 2.31
N GLN A 435 14.60 -28.34 1.62
CA GLN A 435 14.49 -28.28 0.16
C GLN A 435 13.56 -27.12 -0.20
N ARG A 436 14.10 -26.09 -0.85
CA ARG A 436 13.31 -24.92 -1.27
C ARG A 436 12.61 -25.17 -2.58
N LEU A 437 11.38 -24.70 -2.65
CA LEU A 437 10.53 -24.61 -3.83
C LEU A 437 10.12 -23.15 -3.97
N LEU A 438 10.14 -22.60 -5.18
CA LEU A 438 9.74 -21.22 -5.44
C LEU A 438 8.46 -21.20 -6.26
N LEU A 439 7.46 -20.46 -5.79
CA LEU A 439 6.30 -20.08 -6.56
C LEU A 439 6.46 -18.60 -6.91
N SER A 440 6.77 -18.30 -8.16
CA SER A 440 6.91 -16.94 -8.65
C SER A 440 5.72 -16.54 -9.50
N THR A 441 5.38 -15.26 -9.49
CA THR A 441 4.36 -14.66 -10.34
C THR A 441 4.86 -13.37 -10.95
N ASP A 442 4.54 -13.18 -12.22
CA ASP A 442 4.72 -11.90 -12.91
C ASP A 442 3.42 -11.11 -12.91
N PHE A 443 3.52 -9.79 -12.76
CA PHE A 443 2.38 -8.89 -12.87
C PHE A 443 2.55 -8.00 -14.11
N GLU A 444 1.52 -7.97 -14.96
CA GLU A 444 1.41 -6.92 -15.97
C GLU A 444 0.65 -5.75 -15.35
N GLN A 445 1.26 -4.57 -15.37
CA GLN A 445 0.62 -3.36 -14.91
C GLN A 445 -0.53 -3.00 -15.86
N ASP A 446 -1.76 -2.89 -15.34
CA ASP A 446 -2.85 -2.27 -16.09
C ASP A 446 -2.63 -0.75 -16.07
N THR A 447 -2.37 -0.17 -17.23
CA THR A 447 -1.96 1.23 -17.38
C THR A 447 -3.06 2.20 -16.90
N LEU A 448 -2.69 3.05 -15.93
CA LEU A 448 -3.45 4.18 -15.33
C LEU A 448 -4.61 3.73 -14.41
N VAL A 449 -4.89 4.32 -13.24
CA VAL A 449 -5.28 5.72 -12.99
C VAL A 449 -5.43 5.94 -11.45
N THR A 450 -4.86 7.04 -10.96
CA THR A 450 -5.12 7.89 -9.75
C THR A 450 -5.73 7.39 -8.43
N THR A 451 -6.32 6.21 -8.24
CA THR A 451 -6.90 5.87 -6.91
C THR A 451 -6.90 4.40 -6.49
N ASP A 452 -6.08 3.52 -7.09
CA ASP A 452 -5.65 2.21 -6.53
C ASP A 452 -4.75 1.52 -7.56
N ILE A 453 -3.59 1.00 -7.17
CA ILE A 453 -2.76 0.22 -8.11
C ILE A 453 -3.30 -1.19 -8.14
N LYS A 454 -3.97 -1.56 -9.23
CA LYS A 454 -4.45 -2.92 -9.44
C LYS A 454 -3.48 -3.67 -10.34
N LEU A 455 -2.92 -4.74 -9.79
CA LEU A 455 -2.00 -5.63 -10.47
C LEU A 455 -2.76 -6.94 -10.71
N ALA A 456 -2.85 -7.35 -11.98
CA ALA A 456 -3.41 -8.65 -12.33
C ALA A 456 -2.30 -9.68 -12.38
N LEU A 457 -2.57 -10.86 -11.84
CA LEU A 457 -1.64 -11.98 -11.89
C LEU A 457 -1.51 -12.49 -13.33
N ALA A 458 -0.33 -12.38 -13.92
CA ALA A 458 -0.12 -12.86 -15.29
C ALA A 458 0.19 -14.36 -15.30
N ASP A 459 1.05 -14.82 -14.39
CA ASP A 459 1.55 -16.19 -14.37
C ASP A 459 1.87 -16.68 -12.95
N ILE A 460 1.83 -17.99 -12.73
CA ILE A 460 2.44 -18.60 -11.53
C ILE A 460 3.27 -19.79 -12.01
N SER A 461 4.53 -19.84 -11.62
CA SER A 461 5.39 -20.97 -11.93
C SER A 461 6.01 -21.63 -10.70
N LEU A 462 6.12 -22.96 -10.74
CA LEU A 462 6.94 -23.77 -9.84
C LEU A 462 8.14 -24.30 -10.62
N GLY A 463 9.32 -23.70 -10.43
CA GLY A 463 10.47 -23.99 -11.30
C GLY A 463 10.14 -23.64 -12.76
N ASN A 464 10.17 -24.62 -13.67
CA ASN A 464 9.81 -24.43 -15.09
C ASN A 464 8.34 -24.71 -15.42
N TYR A 465 7.51 -25.05 -14.43
CA TYR A 465 6.12 -25.44 -14.65
C TYR A 465 5.16 -24.30 -14.36
N HIS A 466 4.26 -23.98 -15.29
CA HIS A 466 3.26 -22.93 -15.16
C HIS A 466 1.91 -23.50 -14.71
N MET A 467 1.30 -22.90 -13.68
CA MET A 467 0.03 -23.35 -13.10
C MET A 467 -1.19 -22.80 -13.85
N GLY A 468 -2.30 -23.53 -13.82
CA GLY A 468 -3.58 -23.10 -14.38
C GLY A 468 -4.29 -21.99 -13.59
N GLU A 469 -5.28 -21.35 -14.22
CA GLU A 469 -6.01 -20.20 -13.63
C GLU A 469 -6.71 -20.51 -12.29
N GLU A 470 -7.24 -21.73 -12.12
CA GLU A 470 -7.88 -22.11 -10.84
C GLU A 470 -6.88 -22.14 -9.68
N ALA A 471 -5.63 -22.55 -9.94
CA ALA A 471 -4.57 -22.52 -8.94
C ALA A 471 -4.09 -21.09 -8.66
N LYS A 472 -4.08 -20.22 -9.67
CA LYS A 472 -3.81 -18.79 -9.52
C LYS A 472 -4.78 -18.13 -8.55
N GLU A 473 -6.08 -18.32 -8.77
CA GLU A 473 -7.13 -17.82 -7.87
C GLU A 473 -7.04 -18.44 -6.46
N ALA A 474 -6.72 -19.73 -6.35
CA ALA A 474 -6.61 -20.39 -5.05
C ALA A 474 -5.40 -19.90 -4.23
N ILE A 475 -4.24 -19.69 -4.86
CA ILE A 475 -3.04 -19.15 -4.21
C ILE A 475 -3.29 -17.71 -3.75
N LEU A 476 -3.84 -16.86 -4.62
CA LEU A 476 -4.20 -15.50 -4.24
C LEU A 476 -5.30 -15.43 -3.17
N GLY A 477 -6.26 -16.35 -3.20
CA GLY A 477 -7.28 -16.47 -2.16
C GLY A 477 -6.67 -16.75 -0.80
N ILE A 478 -5.72 -17.69 -0.72
CA ILE A 478 -4.99 -17.97 0.53
C ILE A 478 -4.12 -16.79 0.95
N LEU A 479 -3.39 -16.18 0.01
CA LEU A 479 -2.59 -14.99 0.31
C LEU A 479 -3.48 -13.85 0.83
N GLY A 480 -4.67 -13.65 0.27
CA GLY A 480 -5.65 -12.67 0.74
C GLY A 480 -6.22 -12.98 2.11
N GLU A 481 -6.54 -14.25 2.40
CA GLU A 481 -6.95 -14.68 3.75
C GLU A 481 -5.84 -14.43 4.80
N VAL A 482 -4.57 -14.64 4.42
CA VAL A 482 -3.42 -14.50 5.33
C VAL A 482 -2.99 -13.05 5.51
N VAL A 483 -2.95 -12.28 4.42
CA VAL A 483 -2.75 -10.82 4.47
C VAL A 483 -3.89 -10.18 5.28
N GLY A 484 -5.10 -10.76 5.22
CA GLY A 484 -6.25 -10.37 6.03
C GLY A 484 -6.78 -9.00 5.63
N ASP A 485 -7.33 -8.29 6.61
CA ASP A 485 -7.71 -6.88 6.47
C ASP A 485 -6.46 -5.99 6.57
N ASN A 486 -5.51 -6.17 5.63
CA ASN A 486 -4.38 -5.25 5.49
C ASN A 486 -4.85 -3.99 4.79
N GLU A 487 -4.58 -2.85 5.40
CA GLU A 487 -5.03 -1.55 4.90
C GLU A 487 -4.32 -1.18 3.59
N LEU A 488 -3.03 -1.52 3.42
CA LEU A 488 -2.23 -1.12 2.26
C LEU A 488 -2.37 -2.08 1.07
N ILE A 489 -2.47 -3.38 1.30
CA ILE A 489 -2.49 -4.42 0.25
C ILE A 489 -3.77 -5.23 0.36
N LEU A 490 -4.63 -5.11 -0.65
CA LEU A 490 -5.84 -5.91 -0.78
C LEU A 490 -5.66 -6.96 -1.88
N ILE A 491 -5.74 -8.24 -1.51
CA ILE A 491 -5.74 -9.34 -2.47
C ILE A 491 -7.17 -9.85 -2.65
N GLN A 492 -7.74 -9.71 -3.85
CA GLN A 492 -9.08 -10.18 -4.18
C GLN A 492 -9.15 -10.78 -5.58
N GLY A 493 -9.69 -11.99 -5.68
CA GLY A 493 -9.76 -12.73 -6.94
C GLY A 493 -8.38 -12.97 -7.51
N ASN A 494 -8.16 -12.55 -8.76
CA ASN A 494 -6.87 -12.63 -9.45
C ASN A 494 -6.05 -11.31 -9.41
N THR A 495 -6.41 -10.39 -8.52
CA THR A 495 -5.78 -9.06 -8.44
C THR A 495 -5.22 -8.77 -7.07
N ILE A 496 -4.03 -8.13 -7.06
CA ILE A 496 -3.47 -7.47 -5.89
C ILE A 496 -3.67 -5.97 -6.09
N SER A 497 -4.35 -5.32 -5.14
CA SER A 497 -4.59 -3.88 -5.15
C SER A 497 -3.76 -3.22 -4.05
N ILE A 498 -2.87 -2.30 -4.41
CA ILE A 498 -2.26 -1.39 -3.44
C ILE A 498 -3.23 -0.23 -3.24
N LYS A 499 -3.78 -0.15 -2.04
CA LYS A 499 -4.85 0.78 -1.67
C LYS A 499 -4.27 2.16 -1.46
N THR A 500 -4.53 3.05 -2.40
CA THR A 500 -3.99 4.42 -2.35
C THR A 500 -4.69 5.27 -1.30
N SER A 501 -6.00 5.06 -1.07
CA SER A 501 -6.76 5.73 0.01
C SER A 501 -6.29 5.36 1.41
N ASP A 502 -5.78 4.15 1.57
CA ASP A 502 -5.34 3.61 2.85
C ASP A 502 -3.85 3.85 3.05
N LEU A 503 -3.07 3.99 1.97
CA LEU A 503 -1.78 4.68 2.02
C LEU A 503 -1.99 6.10 2.55
N THR A 504 -2.94 6.89 2.04
CA THR A 504 -3.28 8.20 2.62
C THR A 504 -3.66 8.10 4.09
N SER A 505 -4.34 7.05 4.55
CA SER A 505 -4.67 6.86 5.98
C SER A 505 -3.45 6.44 6.83
N PHE A 506 -2.55 5.62 6.29
CA PHE A 506 -1.26 5.29 6.90
C PHE A 506 -0.35 6.52 6.99
N LEU A 507 -0.44 7.42 6.01
CA LEU A 507 0.24 8.71 6.00
C LEU A 507 -0.45 9.75 6.93
N ASN A 508 -1.78 9.71 7.06
CA ASN A 508 -2.61 10.73 7.74
C ASN A 508 -3.28 10.28 9.07
N THR A 509 -2.67 9.37 9.83
CA THR A 509 -3.19 9.04 11.18
C THR A 509 -2.49 9.90 12.25
N GLU A 510 -3.14 10.13 13.40
CA GLU A 510 -2.50 10.77 14.59
C GLU A 510 -1.27 9.98 15.11
N GLU A 511 -1.09 8.73 14.65
CA GLU A 511 0.10 7.88 14.87
C GLU A 511 0.85 7.59 13.55
N GLY A 512 0.45 8.22 12.45
CA GLY A 512 1.01 8.05 11.12
C GLY A 512 2.30 8.84 10.97
N VAL A 513 3.26 8.23 10.25
CA VAL A 513 4.60 8.75 10.05
C VAL A 513 4.53 10.18 9.50
N ILE A 514 3.79 10.40 8.42
CA ILE A 514 3.78 11.68 7.69
C ILE A 514 3.01 12.79 8.41
N ASP A 515 1.80 12.59 8.93
CA ASP A 515 1.10 13.64 9.71
C ASP A 515 1.88 14.00 10.98
N THR A 516 2.51 13.04 11.67
CA THR A 516 3.39 13.35 12.82
C THR A 516 4.62 14.15 12.37
N ILE A 517 5.23 13.80 11.23
CA ILE A 517 6.36 14.55 10.68
C ILE A 517 5.91 15.93 10.19
N ILE A 518 4.77 16.05 9.52
CA ILE A 518 4.23 17.33 9.06
C ILE A 518 3.93 18.18 10.29
N ASP A 519 3.14 17.71 11.25
CA ASP A 519 2.78 18.46 12.45
C ASP A 519 3.99 18.82 13.33
N GLU A 520 5.04 17.99 13.38
CA GLU A 520 6.26 18.25 14.15
C GLU A 520 7.37 18.98 13.37
N THR A 521 7.27 19.07 12.03
CA THR A 521 8.39 19.52 11.18
C THR A 521 8.04 20.55 10.10
N LEU A 522 6.85 20.47 9.51
CA LEU A 522 6.40 21.40 8.48
C LEU A 522 5.28 22.27 9.05
N PRO A 523 5.21 23.56 8.70
CA PRO A 523 4.13 24.38 9.20
C PRO A 523 2.78 23.86 8.68
N GLU A 524 1.72 23.89 9.52
CA GLU A 524 0.33 23.40 9.29
C GLU A 524 -0.34 23.83 7.96
N ILE A 525 0.31 24.74 7.22
CA ILE A 525 -0.06 25.29 5.91
C ILE A 525 0.03 24.25 4.78
N LEU A 526 0.89 23.24 4.88
CA LEU A 526 1.07 22.25 3.82
C LEU A 526 0.17 21.04 4.09
N THR A 527 -1.10 21.10 3.68
CA THR A 527 -1.96 19.91 3.66
C THR A 527 -1.79 19.20 2.33
N PHE A 528 -1.45 17.92 2.34
CA PHE A 528 -1.21 17.15 1.12
C PHE A 528 -2.47 16.42 0.66
N GLU A 529 -2.74 16.43 -0.64
CA GLU A 529 -3.70 15.51 -1.23
C GLU A 529 -2.94 14.49 -2.09
N LEU A 530 -3.19 13.21 -1.84
CA LEU A 530 -2.65 12.15 -2.69
C LEU A 530 -3.32 12.25 -4.07
N VAL A 531 -2.53 12.53 -5.10
CA VAL A 531 -3.04 12.65 -6.48
C VAL A 531 -2.84 11.40 -7.30
N GLY A 532 -1.95 10.51 -6.85
CA GLY A 532 -1.93 9.15 -7.31
C GLY A 532 -0.63 8.45 -6.98
N VAL A 533 -0.55 7.20 -7.39
CA VAL A 533 0.70 6.45 -7.41
C VAL A 533 1.05 6.22 -8.86
N GLU A 534 2.26 6.63 -9.26
CA GLU A 534 2.82 6.24 -10.55
C GLU A 534 3.21 4.76 -10.49
N GLY A 535 3.07 4.08 -11.62
CA GLY A 535 3.59 2.72 -11.77
C GLY A 535 5.06 2.62 -11.36
N ILE A 536 5.53 1.39 -11.22
CA ILE A 536 6.93 1.12 -10.92
C ILE A 536 7.79 1.76 -11.98
N THR A 537 8.66 2.66 -11.56
CA THR A 537 9.56 3.39 -12.43
C THR A 537 10.89 3.55 -11.72
N GLY A 538 11.97 3.15 -12.39
CA GLY A 538 13.32 3.21 -11.81
C GLY A 538 13.53 2.27 -10.63
N GLY A 539 12.80 1.14 -10.56
CA GLY A 539 12.95 0.14 -9.50
C GLY A 539 12.24 0.48 -8.17
N ALA A 540 11.35 1.47 -8.17
CA ALA A 540 10.56 1.85 -7.01
C ALA A 540 9.09 2.09 -7.36
N LEU A 541 8.21 1.85 -6.40
CA LEU A 541 6.82 2.28 -6.44
C LEU A 541 6.74 3.76 -6.03
N ASN A 542 6.43 4.64 -6.98
CA ASN A 542 6.49 6.09 -6.77
C ASN A 542 5.11 6.67 -6.41
N VAL A 543 4.98 7.14 -5.17
CA VAL A 543 3.78 7.79 -4.64
C VAL A 543 3.89 9.30 -4.86
N LYS A 544 2.86 9.94 -5.44
CA LYS A 544 2.85 11.38 -5.70
C LYS A 544 1.77 12.11 -4.91
N LEU A 545 2.20 13.07 -4.10
CA LEU A 545 1.35 14.03 -3.41
C LEU A 545 1.33 15.34 -4.21
N ASP A 546 0.17 15.97 -4.36
CA ASP A 546 0.02 17.22 -5.12
C ASP A 546 -0.29 18.41 -4.22
N LEU A 547 0.35 19.52 -4.54
CA LEU A 547 0.20 20.83 -3.93
C LEU A 547 -0.45 21.84 -4.91
N VAL A 548 -0.99 21.40 -6.04
CA VAL A 548 -1.63 22.25 -7.07
C VAL A 548 -2.73 23.14 -6.49
N ASP A 549 -3.48 22.67 -5.50
CA ASP A 549 -4.50 23.47 -4.80
C ASP A 549 -3.92 24.69 -4.06
N PHE A 550 -2.62 24.66 -3.76
CA PHE A 550 -1.87 25.77 -3.19
C PHE A 550 -1.16 26.62 -4.24
N LYS A 551 -1.01 26.12 -5.47
CA LYS A 551 -0.25 26.78 -6.52
C LYS A 551 -1.05 27.93 -7.13
N THR A 552 -0.45 29.11 -7.16
CA THR A 552 -0.99 30.27 -7.86
C THR A 552 -0.13 30.65 -9.07
N THR A 553 -0.78 31.09 -10.14
CA THR A 553 -0.12 31.74 -11.27
C THR A 553 -0.16 33.27 -11.15
N GLN A 554 -0.84 33.78 -10.11
CA GLN A 554 -0.97 35.21 -9.90
C GLN A 554 0.37 35.80 -9.48
N THR A 555 0.67 36.94 -10.08
CA THR A 555 1.81 37.77 -9.75
C THR A 555 1.33 39.11 -9.21
N LEU A 556 2.19 39.80 -8.47
CA LEU A 556 1.94 41.17 -8.06
C LEU A 556 1.65 42.04 -9.32
N PRO A 557 0.55 42.80 -9.36
CA PRO A 557 0.21 43.69 -10.47
C PRO A 557 1.35 44.67 -10.76
N ASP A 558 1.58 44.98 -12.03
CA ASP A 558 2.68 45.87 -12.42
C ASP A 558 2.44 47.31 -11.95
N GLU A 559 1.18 47.76 -11.85
CA GLU A 559 0.87 49.11 -11.36
C GLU A 559 1.27 49.31 -9.90
N VAL A 560 1.29 48.26 -9.08
CA VAL A 560 1.71 48.31 -7.66
C VAL A 560 3.23 48.48 -7.53
N LYS A 561 4.00 48.01 -8.52
CA LYS A 561 5.47 48.09 -8.52
C LYS A 561 5.99 49.48 -8.89
N GLU A 562 5.12 50.33 -9.44
CA GLU A 562 5.46 51.70 -9.76
C GLU A 562 5.59 52.56 -8.48
N PRO A 563 6.49 53.55 -8.46
CA PRO A 563 6.60 54.43 -7.31
C PRO A 563 5.36 55.30 -7.15
N PHE A 564 4.96 55.53 -5.89
CA PHE A 564 3.95 56.54 -5.55
C PHE A 564 4.41 57.94 -6.04
N VAL A 565 3.61 58.58 -6.91
CA VAL A 565 3.93 59.89 -7.51
C VAL A 565 3.25 60.99 -6.69
N GLN A 566 4.02 61.60 -5.80
CA GLN A 566 3.52 62.54 -4.81
C GLN A 566 2.92 63.82 -5.42
N GLU A 567 3.51 64.37 -6.48
CA GLU A 567 3.08 65.63 -7.11
C GLU A 567 1.67 65.52 -7.71
N SER A 568 1.39 64.43 -8.44
CA SER A 568 0.05 64.13 -8.96
C SER A 568 -0.95 63.94 -7.82
N PHE A 569 -0.58 63.20 -6.77
CA PHE A 569 -1.43 62.98 -5.61
C PHE A 569 -1.79 64.29 -4.90
N VAL A 570 -0.82 65.17 -4.60
CA VAL A 570 -1.08 66.47 -3.94
C VAL A 570 -2.06 67.32 -4.76
N THR A 571 -1.89 67.35 -6.08
CA THR A 571 -2.74 68.12 -7.00
C THR A 571 -4.18 67.60 -7.01
N GLU A 572 -4.36 66.28 -7.05
CA GLU A 572 -5.67 65.63 -6.94
C GLU A 572 -6.35 65.90 -5.59
N GLN A 573 -5.61 65.79 -4.48
CA GLN A 573 -6.13 66.06 -3.15
C GLN A 573 -6.47 67.54 -2.94
N ALA A 574 -5.75 68.45 -3.59
CA ALA A 574 -6.01 69.88 -3.53
C ALA A 574 -7.38 70.26 -4.07
N LEU A 575 -7.75 69.70 -5.22
CA LEU A 575 -9.10 69.85 -5.74
C LEU A 575 -10.12 69.19 -4.82
N ARG A 576 -9.83 67.98 -4.33
CA ARG A 576 -10.75 67.26 -3.45
C ARG A 576 -11.11 68.07 -2.21
N ILE A 577 -10.14 68.70 -1.57
CA ILE A 577 -10.36 69.58 -0.41
C ILE A 577 -11.28 70.76 -0.77
N LEU A 578 -11.05 71.44 -1.90
CA LEU A 578 -11.92 72.54 -2.35
C LEU A 578 -13.36 72.10 -2.62
N PHE A 579 -13.52 70.98 -3.31
CA PHE A 579 -14.86 70.44 -3.59
C PHE A 579 -15.55 69.98 -2.31
N SER A 580 -14.87 69.25 -1.43
CA SER A 580 -15.46 68.71 -0.20
C SER A 580 -15.77 69.81 0.83
N ASP A 581 -14.95 70.87 0.90
CA ASP A 581 -15.20 72.05 1.76
C ASP A 581 -16.49 72.76 1.39
N THR A 582 -16.85 72.75 0.11
CA THR A 582 -18.12 73.27 -0.39
C THR A 582 -19.33 72.51 0.19
N ALA A 583 -19.18 71.23 0.52
CA ALA A 583 -20.15 70.41 1.25
C ALA A 583 -20.00 70.47 2.78
N GLY A 584 -19.01 71.20 3.30
CA GLY A 584 -18.80 71.46 4.72
C GLY A 584 -17.80 70.55 5.43
N THR A 585 -16.96 69.80 4.71
CA THR A 585 -15.93 68.91 5.28
C THR A 585 -14.68 68.86 4.40
N SER A 586 -13.48 69.08 4.95
CA SER A 586 -12.21 68.89 4.21
C SER A 586 -11.80 67.42 4.23
N GLU A 587 -11.69 66.77 3.07
CA GLU A 587 -11.32 65.34 3.01
C GLU A 587 -10.14 65.05 2.08
N ILE A 588 -9.28 64.11 2.50
CA ILE A 588 -8.20 63.52 1.70
C ILE A 588 -8.51 62.04 1.48
N ARG A 589 -8.29 61.51 0.28
CA ARG A 589 -8.58 60.11 -0.08
C ARG A 589 -7.36 59.42 -0.62
N PHE A 590 -7.11 58.22 -0.10
CA PHE A 590 -6.13 57.28 -0.62
C PHE A 590 -6.87 56.13 -1.31
N THR A 591 -6.54 55.84 -2.56
CA THR A 591 -7.06 54.66 -3.25
C THR A 591 -6.35 53.39 -2.78
N ASP A 592 -6.93 52.22 -3.07
CA ASP A 592 -6.25 50.92 -2.88
C ASP A 592 -4.85 50.92 -3.53
N LEU A 593 -4.73 51.50 -4.73
CA LEU A 593 -3.46 51.53 -5.47
C LEU A 593 -2.41 52.41 -4.77
N ASP A 594 -2.81 53.58 -4.25
CA ASP A 594 -1.89 54.47 -3.52
C ASP A 594 -1.32 53.78 -2.28
N ILE A 595 -2.19 53.11 -1.52
CA ILE A 595 -1.80 52.40 -0.31
C ILE A 595 -0.89 51.22 -0.65
N ASN A 596 -1.22 50.44 -1.68
CA ASN A 596 -0.41 49.29 -2.09
C ASN A 596 0.97 49.70 -2.62
N ARG A 597 1.07 50.79 -3.40
CA ARG A 597 2.37 51.35 -3.85
C ARG A 597 3.23 51.80 -2.68
N LYS A 598 2.61 52.47 -1.70
CA LYS A 598 3.31 52.93 -0.50
C LYS A 598 3.80 51.76 0.35
N VAL A 599 2.96 50.74 0.57
CA VAL A 599 3.36 49.50 1.26
C VAL A 599 4.50 48.80 0.52
N TYR A 600 4.46 48.71 -0.81
CA TYR A 600 5.53 48.13 -1.61
C TYR A 600 6.88 48.87 -1.41
N GLN A 601 6.85 50.20 -1.38
CA GLN A 601 8.03 51.02 -1.13
C GLN A 601 8.57 50.85 0.30
N ASP A 602 7.69 50.95 1.30
CA ASP A 602 8.07 50.96 2.72
C ASP A 602 8.57 49.59 3.21
N THR A 603 8.19 48.52 2.52
CA THR A 603 8.66 47.15 2.78
C THR A 603 9.91 46.77 1.97
N HIS A 604 10.60 47.74 1.36
CA HIS A 604 11.75 47.51 0.47
C HIS A 604 11.46 46.46 -0.62
N GLN A 605 10.33 46.58 -1.29
CA GLN A 605 9.89 45.63 -2.33
C GLN A 605 9.67 44.22 -1.77
N TYR A 606 9.23 44.13 -0.51
CA TYR A 606 9.05 42.91 0.27
C TYR A 606 10.33 42.09 0.52
N ALA A 607 11.52 42.61 0.16
CA ALA A 607 12.78 41.88 0.30
C ALA A 607 13.10 41.49 1.74
N ASP A 608 12.58 42.25 2.71
CA ASP A 608 12.78 42.00 4.14
C ASP A 608 11.78 40.99 4.72
N LEU A 609 10.83 40.50 3.93
CA LEU A 609 9.77 39.57 4.35
C LEU A 609 10.12 38.13 4.01
N ALA A 610 11.19 37.64 4.63
CA ALA A 610 11.68 36.28 4.46
C ALA A 610 11.86 35.58 5.82
N SER A 611 11.43 34.33 5.89
CA SER A 611 11.71 33.41 6.97
C SER A 611 12.46 32.20 6.43
N SER A 612 13.38 31.68 7.24
CA SER A 612 14.19 30.52 6.90
C SER A 612 14.35 29.68 8.16
N GLU A 613 13.90 28.44 8.09
CA GLU A 613 13.97 27.48 9.20
C GLU A 613 14.66 26.20 8.73
N VAL A 614 15.61 25.70 9.53
CA VAL A 614 16.30 24.44 9.23
C VAL A 614 15.44 23.29 9.74
N LEU A 615 15.15 22.33 8.88
CA LEU A 615 14.38 21.15 9.25
C LEU A 615 15.19 20.25 10.22
N PRO A 616 14.54 19.35 10.98
CA PRO A 616 15.15 18.40 11.92
C PRO A 616 16.26 17.51 11.34
N ASP A 617 16.32 17.30 10.02
CA ASP A 617 17.44 16.62 9.36
C ASP A 617 18.77 17.39 9.47
N GLY A 618 18.70 18.69 9.75
CA GLY A 618 19.85 19.58 9.86
C GLY A 618 20.50 19.94 8.52
N GLU A 619 19.94 19.47 7.39
CA GLU A 619 20.46 19.70 6.05
C GLU A 619 19.50 20.55 5.20
N THR A 620 18.20 20.27 5.30
CA THR A 620 17.17 20.94 4.51
C THR A 620 16.72 22.23 5.17
N THR A 621 16.45 23.26 4.37
CA THR A 621 15.96 24.56 4.85
C THR A 621 14.63 24.90 4.20
N LEU A 622 13.62 25.19 5.03
CA LEU A 622 12.33 25.73 4.60
C LEU A 622 12.44 27.25 4.47
N ASN A 623 12.38 27.77 3.23
CA ASN A 623 12.39 29.19 2.95
C ASN A 623 10.99 29.67 2.56
N ILE A 624 10.47 30.64 3.31
CA ILE A 624 9.21 31.31 3.06
C ILE A 624 9.52 32.77 2.74
N THR A 625 9.11 33.23 1.58
CA THR A 625 9.33 34.63 1.14
C THR A 625 8.02 35.24 0.66
N VAL A 626 7.76 36.50 0.99
CA VAL A 626 6.61 37.23 0.46
C VAL A 626 7.00 37.92 -0.83
N GLU A 627 6.35 37.56 -1.93
CA GLU A 627 6.54 38.19 -3.24
C GLU A 627 5.54 39.35 -3.48
N GLY A 628 4.47 39.44 -2.68
CA GLY A 628 3.44 40.47 -2.84
C GLY A 628 2.49 40.60 -1.65
N ILE A 629 2.06 41.83 -1.36
CA ILE A 629 0.96 42.13 -0.43
C ILE A 629 0.00 43.10 -1.10
N ILE A 630 -1.28 42.76 -1.15
CA ILE A 630 -2.31 43.57 -1.79
C ILE A 630 -3.47 43.78 -0.80
N PHE A 631 -3.69 45.03 -0.42
CA PHE A 631 -4.84 45.45 0.35
C PHE A 631 -5.99 45.79 -0.58
N HIS A 632 -7.17 45.27 -0.26
CA HIS A 632 -8.43 45.65 -0.89
C HIS A 632 -9.36 46.20 0.18
N PHE A 633 -9.58 47.51 0.15
CA PHE A 633 -10.40 48.17 1.15
C PHE A 633 -11.87 48.10 0.74
N TYR A 634 -12.68 47.39 1.54
CA TYR A 634 -14.13 47.45 1.46
C TYR A 634 -14.71 47.76 2.85
N SER A 635 -15.94 48.25 2.90
CA SER A 635 -16.68 48.42 4.16
C SER A 635 -17.89 47.49 4.18
N PRO A 636 -18.06 46.64 5.22
CA PRO A 636 -17.43 46.68 6.54
C PRO A 636 -16.18 45.79 6.72
N ILE A 637 -15.62 45.24 5.64
CA ILE A 637 -14.53 44.25 5.68
C ILE A 637 -13.42 44.64 4.71
N THR A 638 -12.17 44.68 5.15
CA THR A 638 -10.98 44.81 4.30
C THR A 638 -10.37 43.43 4.08
N THR A 639 -9.87 43.14 2.89
CA THR A 639 -9.12 41.90 2.66
C THR A 639 -7.66 42.20 2.36
N VAL A 640 -6.78 41.31 2.82
CA VAL A 640 -5.34 41.36 2.53
C VAL A 640 -4.97 40.08 1.81
N GLU A 641 -4.45 40.23 0.62
CA GLU A 641 -3.90 39.14 -0.17
C GLU A 641 -2.39 39.12 -0.04
N TYR A 642 -1.84 37.93 0.21
CA TYR A 642 -0.41 37.67 0.27
C TYR A 642 -0.04 36.68 -0.84
N LEU A 643 0.99 37.05 -1.61
CA LEU A 643 1.64 36.17 -2.56
C LEU A 643 2.92 35.68 -1.89
N VAL A 644 2.98 34.39 -1.59
CA VAL A 644 4.07 33.77 -0.82
C VAL A 644 4.75 32.73 -1.69
N ASN A 645 6.07 32.61 -1.57
CA ASN A 645 6.87 31.58 -2.20
C ASN A 645 7.54 30.74 -1.11
N ILE A 646 7.20 29.44 -1.11
CA ILE A 646 7.65 28.43 -0.16
C ILE A 646 8.53 27.45 -0.91
N ASN A 647 9.86 27.57 -0.80
CA ASN A 647 10.82 26.73 -1.52
C ASN A 647 10.48 26.52 -3.02
N GLY A 648 10.03 27.56 -3.71
CA GLY A 648 9.66 27.52 -5.13
C GLY A 648 8.16 27.37 -5.39
N LEU A 649 7.38 26.91 -4.41
CA LEU A 649 5.91 26.84 -4.50
C LEU A 649 5.32 28.24 -4.29
N LYS A 650 4.81 28.84 -5.37
CA LYS A 650 4.07 30.09 -5.32
C LYS A 650 2.65 29.84 -4.86
N THR A 651 2.25 30.45 -3.76
CA THR A 651 0.93 30.33 -3.16
C THR A 651 0.27 31.68 -2.90
N ARG A 652 -1.07 31.67 -2.87
CA ARG A 652 -1.91 32.84 -2.59
C ARG A 652 -2.64 32.62 -1.28
N ALA A 653 -2.48 33.56 -0.36
CA ALA A 653 -3.16 33.59 0.93
C ALA A 653 -4.07 34.82 1.05
N TYR A 654 -5.23 34.67 1.67
CA TYR A 654 -6.21 35.72 1.87
C TYR A 654 -6.60 35.81 3.33
N LEU A 655 -6.41 37.00 3.89
CA LEU A 655 -6.79 37.33 5.25
C LEU A 655 -7.94 38.35 5.22
N GLU A 656 -9.03 38.01 5.89
CA GLU A 656 -10.14 38.94 6.10
C GLU A 656 -9.90 39.78 7.36
N LEU A 657 -10.13 41.09 7.27
CA LEU A 657 -10.05 42.04 8.38
C LEU A 657 -11.42 42.70 8.61
N THR A 658 -12.02 42.49 9.77
CA THR A 658 -13.27 43.18 10.15
C THR A 658 -12.97 44.60 10.62
N ILE A 659 -13.69 45.58 10.08
CA ILE A 659 -13.54 46.98 10.47
C ILE A 659 -14.38 47.29 11.70
N SER A 660 -13.73 47.87 12.70
CA SER A 660 -14.39 48.44 13.88
C SER A 660 -13.96 49.89 14.09
N ASN A 661 -14.85 50.68 14.70
CA ASN A 661 -14.67 52.13 14.86
C ASN A 661 -14.43 52.86 13.52
N ASN A 662 -15.16 52.49 12.45
CA ASN A 662 -15.11 53.26 11.19
C ASN A 662 -15.68 54.68 11.41
N ASP A 663 -15.19 55.69 10.67
CA ASP A 663 -15.55 57.11 10.83
C ASP A 663 -15.11 57.71 12.18
N SER A 664 -13.85 57.48 12.55
CA SER A 664 -13.25 57.80 13.86
C SER A 664 -11.78 58.25 13.70
N PRO A 665 -11.18 59.00 14.64
CA PRO A 665 -9.74 59.34 14.61
C PRO A 665 -8.82 58.11 14.56
N GLU A 666 -9.32 56.95 14.96
CA GLU A 666 -8.65 55.65 14.88
C GLU A 666 -9.64 54.59 14.39
N VAL A 667 -9.23 53.82 13.38
CA VAL A 667 -9.95 52.67 12.83
C VAL A 667 -9.16 51.41 13.17
N ILE A 668 -9.87 50.40 13.67
CA ILE A 668 -9.28 49.13 14.09
C ILE A 668 -9.72 48.03 13.12
N LEU A 669 -8.74 47.36 12.54
CA LEU A 669 -8.90 46.23 11.64
C LEU A 669 -8.54 44.95 12.39
N THR A 670 -9.56 44.14 12.69
CA THR A 670 -9.38 42.88 13.43
C THR A 670 -9.27 41.73 12.44
N PRO A 671 -8.14 40.99 12.41
CA PRO A 671 -8.01 39.79 11.60
C PRO A 671 -9.05 38.73 11.96
N SER A 672 -9.62 38.10 10.93
CA SER A 672 -10.35 36.85 11.07
C SER A 672 -9.43 35.80 11.73
N PRO A 673 -9.94 34.94 12.63
CA PRO A 673 -9.12 33.89 13.26
C PRO A 673 -8.56 32.89 12.23
N THR A 674 -9.20 32.78 11.07
CA THR A 674 -8.74 31.94 9.96
C THR A 674 -8.43 32.77 8.73
N LEU A 675 -7.44 32.34 7.97
CA LEU A 675 -7.13 32.85 6.63
C LEU A 675 -7.22 31.72 5.61
N LEU A 676 -7.45 32.06 4.35
CA LEU A 676 -7.55 31.09 3.25
C LEU A 676 -6.21 31.03 2.48
N ILE A 677 -5.51 29.89 2.48
CA ILE A 677 -4.36 29.66 1.58
C ILE A 677 -4.77 28.66 0.51
N GLY A 678 -4.62 29.03 -0.76
CA GLY A 678 -5.14 28.22 -1.87
C GLY A 678 -6.64 28.00 -1.68
N THR A 679 -7.03 26.75 -1.37
CA THR A 679 -8.43 26.34 -1.10
C THR A 679 -8.71 26.03 0.39
N LYS A 680 -7.74 26.17 1.29
CA LYS A 680 -7.82 25.70 2.69
C LYS A 680 -7.84 26.84 3.71
N ASN A 681 -8.62 26.68 4.78
CA ASN A 681 -8.64 27.60 5.91
C ASN A 681 -7.61 27.16 6.95
N ILE A 682 -6.70 28.05 7.33
CA ILE A 682 -5.69 27.81 8.38
C ILE A 682 -5.76 28.90 9.45
N ASP A 683 -5.12 28.70 10.60
CA ASP A 683 -5.03 29.73 11.63
C ASP A 683 -4.29 30.97 11.10
N SER A 684 -4.95 32.13 11.22
CA SER A 684 -4.39 33.42 10.83
C SER A 684 -3.12 33.80 11.58
N GLN A 685 -2.95 33.30 12.82
CA GLN A 685 -1.79 33.60 13.67
C GLN A 685 -0.49 33.13 13.04
N PHE A 686 -0.50 32.04 12.26
CA PHE A 686 0.67 31.59 11.52
C PHE A 686 1.24 32.73 10.67
N LEU A 687 0.44 33.23 9.71
CA LEU A 687 0.89 34.27 8.79
C LEU A 687 1.17 35.57 9.54
N LEU A 688 0.37 35.91 10.55
CA LEU A 688 0.61 37.07 11.39
C LEU A 688 1.94 36.95 12.14
N ASN A 689 2.38 35.79 12.60
CA ASN A 689 3.69 35.63 13.26
C ASN A 689 4.86 35.93 12.30
N TYR A 690 4.76 35.53 11.04
CA TYR A 690 5.82 35.80 10.04
C TYR A 690 5.80 37.24 9.52
N LEU A 691 4.61 37.85 9.44
CA LEU A 691 4.43 39.15 8.78
C LEU A 691 4.29 40.32 9.76
N SER A 692 3.87 40.06 11.00
CA SER A 692 3.68 41.09 12.04
C SER A 692 4.92 41.93 12.25
N ALA A 693 6.11 41.33 12.34
CA ALA A 693 7.36 42.04 12.61
C ALA A 693 7.59 43.24 11.66
N SER A 694 7.16 43.11 10.42
CA SER A 694 7.30 44.13 9.39
C SER A 694 6.18 45.16 9.38
N PHE A 695 5.01 44.80 9.95
CA PHE A 695 3.90 45.71 10.19
C PHE A 695 3.91 46.35 11.58
N THR A 696 4.73 45.86 12.52
CA THR A 696 4.93 46.47 13.84
C THR A 696 5.56 47.87 13.71
N ASN A 697 6.41 48.06 12.70
CA ASN A 697 7.03 49.34 12.36
C ASN A 697 6.59 49.89 10.99
N ASN A 698 5.56 49.32 10.36
CA ASN A 698 5.05 49.88 9.11
C ASN A 698 4.34 51.20 9.37
N ASP A 699 4.63 52.18 8.54
CA ASP A 699 4.20 53.55 8.75
C ASP A 699 2.75 53.77 8.31
N VAL A 700 2.24 52.96 7.38
CA VAL A 700 0.87 53.03 6.87
C VAL A 700 -0.10 52.23 7.74
N LEU A 701 0.20 50.96 8.02
CA LEU A 701 -0.67 50.07 8.77
C LEU A 701 0.09 49.41 9.92
N LYS A 702 -0.19 49.85 11.16
CA LYS A 702 0.53 49.36 12.35
C LYS A 702 -0.14 48.15 12.94
N TYR A 703 0.62 47.07 13.10
CA TYR A 703 0.17 45.88 13.82
C TYR A 703 0.43 46.01 15.33
N ASP A 704 -0.63 45.96 16.13
CA ASP A 704 -0.55 45.91 17.59
C ASP A 704 -0.55 44.45 18.05
N GLU A 705 0.64 43.89 18.26
CA GLU A 705 0.84 42.50 18.69
C GLU A 705 0.12 42.16 20.00
N ALA A 706 -0.01 43.13 20.93
CA ALA A 706 -0.64 42.88 22.23
C ALA A 706 -2.16 42.70 22.13
N GLN A 707 -2.77 43.34 21.13
CA GLN A 707 -4.21 43.27 20.87
C GLN A 707 -4.56 42.36 19.68
N GLY A 708 -3.57 41.97 18.86
CA GLY A 708 -3.75 41.17 17.66
C GLY A 708 -4.53 41.90 16.56
N VAL A 709 -4.42 43.24 16.47
CA VAL A 709 -5.19 44.07 15.53
C VAL A 709 -4.29 45.00 14.73
N PHE A 710 -4.70 45.33 13.51
CA PHE A 710 -4.09 46.42 12.75
C PHE A 710 -4.80 47.75 13.05
N LYS A 711 -4.04 48.84 13.12
CA LYS A 711 -4.53 50.17 13.46
C LYS A 711 -4.20 51.17 12.37
N LEU A 712 -5.23 51.89 11.94
CA LEU A 712 -5.13 53.10 11.14
C LEU A 712 -5.45 54.27 12.04
N SER A 713 -4.49 55.16 12.25
CA SER A 713 -4.61 56.30 13.16
C SER A 713 -4.20 57.60 12.48
N ALA A 714 -4.40 58.72 13.15
CA ALA A 714 -3.85 60.01 12.71
C ALA A 714 -2.34 59.94 12.37
N ASN A 715 -1.57 59.12 13.09
CA ASN A 715 -0.15 58.93 12.78
C ASN A 715 0.05 58.20 11.44
N SER A 716 -0.77 57.20 11.12
CA SER A 716 -0.75 56.51 9.83
C SER A 716 -0.97 57.48 8.67
N PHE A 717 -1.90 58.43 8.85
CA PHE A 717 -2.11 59.51 7.89
C PHE A 717 -0.88 60.40 7.73
N TYR A 718 -0.28 60.85 8.83
CA TYR A 718 0.91 61.69 8.73
C TYR A 718 2.03 60.99 7.98
N GLU A 719 2.24 59.68 8.21
CA GLU A 719 3.27 58.95 7.47
C GLU A 719 2.93 58.68 6.00
N LEU A 720 1.65 58.51 5.67
CA LEU A 720 1.19 58.47 4.28
C LEU A 720 1.47 59.81 3.55
N MET A 721 1.55 60.90 4.31
CA MET A 721 1.71 62.27 3.79
C MET A 721 3.17 62.75 3.82
N THR A 722 4.04 62.18 4.66
CA THR A 722 5.38 62.74 4.92
C THR A 722 6.43 62.41 3.86
N VAL A 723 7.10 63.47 3.42
CA VAL A 723 8.52 63.45 3.06
C VAL A 723 9.28 64.36 4.03
N GLY A 724 9.23 64.04 5.34
CA GLY A 724 10.19 64.57 6.31
C GLY A 724 9.74 65.60 7.37
N GLY A 725 8.49 65.60 7.85
CA GLY A 725 8.16 66.25 9.13
C GLY A 725 6.69 66.26 9.58
N SER A 726 6.25 67.31 10.30
CA SER A 726 4.94 67.39 10.96
C SER A 726 3.90 68.13 10.12
N SER A 727 2.83 67.42 9.71
CA SER A 727 1.73 68.00 8.94
C SER A 727 1.02 69.14 9.68
N ALA A 728 0.58 70.14 8.92
CA ALA A 728 -0.26 71.25 9.41
C ALA A 728 -1.75 70.86 9.56
N PHE A 729 -2.15 69.71 9.03
CA PHE A 729 -3.49 69.14 9.18
C PHE A 729 -3.61 68.34 10.47
N THR A 730 -4.79 68.39 11.08
CA THR A 730 -5.22 67.51 12.16
C THR A 730 -6.25 66.53 11.64
N VAL A 731 -6.05 65.25 11.90
CA VAL A 731 -7.01 64.20 11.51
C VAL A 731 -8.19 64.21 12.47
N ASP A 732 -9.38 64.50 11.94
CA ASP A 732 -10.62 64.45 12.69
C ASP A 732 -11.23 63.05 12.66
N LYS A 733 -11.23 62.42 11.47
CA LYS A 733 -11.79 61.08 11.27
C LYS A 733 -11.13 60.35 10.12
N ILE A 734 -11.09 59.03 10.22
CA ILE A 734 -10.68 58.08 9.19
C ILE A 734 -11.88 57.19 8.89
N LYS A 735 -12.19 57.05 7.60
CA LYS A 735 -13.31 56.26 7.11
C LYS A 735 -12.85 55.39 5.95
N ILE A 736 -12.86 54.08 6.16
CA ILE A 736 -12.64 53.10 5.10
C ILE A 736 -13.94 52.97 4.29
N HIS A 737 -13.82 52.99 2.97
CA HIS A 737 -14.91 52.77 2.02
C HIS A 737 -14.46 51.79 0.94
N ASN A 738 -15.35 51.47 -0.01
CA ASN A 738 -14.99 50.57 -1.10
C ASN A 738 -13.97 51.23 -2.03
N GLY A 739 -12.79 50.63 -2.17
CA GLY A 739 -11.69 51.08 -3.02
C GLY A 739 -10.75 52.11 -2.38
N GLY A 740 -10.81 52.34 -1.06
CA GLY A 740 -9.84 53.20 -0.39
C GLY A 740 -10.18 53.68 1.02
N ILE A 741 -9.47 54.72 1.45
CA ILE A 741 -9.58 55.36 2.76
C ILE A 741 -9.81 56.85 2.58
N ASN A 742 -10.87 57.39 3.19
CA ASN A 742 -11.12 58.82 3.34
C ASN A 742 -10.67 59.30 4.72
N ILE A 743 -10.07 60.48 4.76
CA ILE A 743 -9.53 61.11 5.96
C ILE A 743 -10.08 62.53 6.02
N THR A 744 -10.96 62.78 6.98
CA THR A 744 -11.45 64.13 7.26
C THR A 744 -10.40 64.86 8.07
N VAL A 745 -9.97 66.01 7.55
CA VAL A 745 -8.92 66.84 8.14
C VAL A 745 -9.45 68.21 8.53
N SER A 746 -8.80 68.81 9.51
CA SER A 746 -8.97 70.21 9.88
C SER A 746 -7.61 70.90 9.95
N VAL A 747 -7.58 72.21 9.85
CA VAL A 747 -6.34 72.99 10.02
C VAL A 747 -6.36 73.64 11.40
N SER A 748 -5.24 73.52 12.11
CA SER A 748 -5.07 74.16 13.42
C SER A 748 -5.25 75.68 13.33
N GLU A 749 -5.94 76.28 14.32
CA GLU A 749 -6.15 77.74 14.42
C GLU A 749 -4.83 78.54 14.44
N ASP A 750 -3.73 77.91 14.83
CA ASP A 750 -2.39 78.51 14.88
C ASP A 750 -1.74 78.66 13.49
N GLN A 751 -2.28 77.99 12.45
CA GLN A 751 -1.78 78.02 11.06
C GLN A 751 -2.51 79.09 10.22
N LEU A 752 -2.49 80.33 10.69
CA LEU A 752 -3.22 81.46 10.10
C LEU A 752 -2.94 81.70 8.61
N ALA A 753 -1.73 81.39 8.13
CA ALA A 753 -1.37 81.54 6.72
C ALA A 753 -2.06 80.48 5.83
N LEU A 754 -2.09 79.22 6.28
CA LEU A 754 -2.75 78.12 5.59
C LEU A 754 -4.28 78.31 5.61
N LEU A 755 -4.84 78.73 6.75
CA LEU A 755 -6.27 79.08 6.85
C LEU A 755 -6.67 80.22 5.90
N ALA A 756 -5.82 81.23 5.74
CA ALA A 756 -6.07 82.32 4.81
C ALA A 756 -5.98 81.88 3.34
N ALA A 757 -5.03 80.99 3.01
CA ALA A 757 -4.88 80.42 1.68
C ALA A 757 -6.07 79.53 1.30
N LEU A 758 -6.50 78.64 2.20
CA LEU A 758 -7.69 77.79 2.01
C LEU A 758 -8.96 78.64 1.81
N ALA A 759 -9.17 79.65 2.65
CA ALA A 759 -10.34 80.53 2.52
C ALA A 759 -10.34 81.36 1.22
N ALA A 760 -9.18 81.81 0.76
CA ALA A 760 -9.06 82.55 -0.50
C ALA A 760 -9.28 81.64 -1.72
N ALA A 761 -8.73 80.42 -1.67
CA ALA A 761 -8.92 79.42 -2.72
C ALA A 761 -10.36 78.92 -2.78
N GLN A 762 -11.01 78.69 -1.64
CA GLN A 762 -12.44 78.34 -1.58
C GLN A 762 -13.32 79.44 -2.17
N ALA A 763 -13.06 80.71 -1.82
CA ALA A 763 -13.85 81.83 -2.36
C ALA A 763 -13.68 81.98 -3.88
N ALA A 764 -12.48 81.78 -4.41
CA ALA A 764 -12.24 81.80 -5.85
C ALA A 764 -12.83 80.57 -6.56
N PHE A 765 -12.79 79.41 -5.90
CA PHE A 765 -13.39 78.19 -6.39
C PHE A 765 -14.93 78.30 -6.48
N ASP A 766 -15.58 78.81 -5.42
CA ASP A 766 -17.03 79.10 -5.41
C ASP A 766 -17.44 80.07 -6.53
N GLU A 767 -16.56 81.02 -6.90
CA GLU A 767 -16.78 81.97 -7.99
C GLU A 767 -16.67 81.30 -9.38
N ILE A 768 -15.75 80.34 -9.54
CA ILE A 768 -15.54 79.58 -10.80
C ILE A 768 -16.65 78.55 -11.01
N THR A 769 -17.05 77.81 -9.97
CA THR A 769 -18.12 76.79 -10.08
C THR A 769 -19.49 77.41 -10.32
N GLN A 770 -19.66 78.70 -10.06
CA GLN A 770 -20.84 79.49 -10.47
C GLN A 770 -20.79 79.95 -11.94
N GLN A 771 -19.63 79.83 -12.60
CA GLN A 771 -19.40 80.17 -14.00
C GLN A 771 -19.41 78.93 -14.91
N ASP A 772 -19.42 79.14 -16.22
CA ASP A 772 -19.37 78.08 -17.23
C ASP A 772 -17.92 77.90 -17.69
N PHE A 773 -17.08 77.26 -16.85
CA PHE A 773 -15.63 77.15 -17.09
C PHE A 773 -15.22 75.89 -17.87
N PHE A 774 -16.06 74.86 -17.87
CA PHE A 774 -15.71 73.54 -18.43
C PHE A 774 -15.97 73.49 -19.94
N ASP A 775 -14.90 73.36 -20.73
CA ASP A 775 -14.96 73.17 -22.19
C ASP A 775 -14.64 71.71 -22.57
N PRO A 776 -15.66 70.86 -22.82
CA PRO A 776 -15.47 69.46 -23.20
C PRO A 776 -14.74 69.29 -24.55
N SER A 777 -14.63 70.33 -25.37
CA SER A 777 -13.98 70.25 -26.69
C SER A 777 -12.46 70.20 -26.63
N LEU A 778 -11.87 70.53 -25.49
CA LEU A 778 -10.42 70.51 -25.26
C LEU A 778 -9.89 69.11 -24.88
N TYR A 779 -10.78 68.16 -24.59
CA TYR A 779 -10.41 66.83 -24.13
C TYR A 779 -10.24 65.80 -25.26
N ASN A 780 -9.35 64.84 -25.03
CA ASN A 780 -9.18 63.67 -25.89
C ASN A 780 -10.28 62.62 -25.61
N THR A 781 -11.24 62.54 -26.51
CA THR A 781 -12.42 61.64 -26.42
C THR A 781 -12.35 60.45 -27.39
N LEU A 782 -11.15 60.10 -27.86
CA LEU A 782 -10.98 58.96 -28.78
C LEU A 782 -11.27 57.61 -28.12
N ASP A 783 -11.09 57.53 -26.80
CA ASP A 783 -11.48 56.39 -25.96
C ASP A 783 -12.95 56.56 -25.50
N PRO A 784 -13.84 55.58 -25.76
CA PRO A 784 -15.23 55.61 -25.30
C PRO A 784 -15.41 55.77 -23.79
N GLU A 785 -14.51 55.21 -22.97
CA GLU A 785 -14.60 55.34 -21.51
C GLU A 785 -14.27 56.77 -21.07
N GLN A 786 -13.27 57.39 -21.70
CA GLN A 786 -12.91 58.80 -21.47
C GLN A 786 -14.04 59.74 -21.93
N ALA A 787 -14.64 59.48 -23.10
CA ALA A 787 -15.76 60.28 -23.60
C ALA A 787 -16.96 60.25 -22.66
N ALA A 788 -17.28 59.08 -22.09
CA ALA A 788 -18.37 58.93 -21.11
C ALA A 788 -18.05 59.65 -19.79
N ALA A 789 -16.81 59.54 -19.29
CA ALA A 789 -16.38 60.24 -18.09
C ALA A 789 -16.48 61.77 -18.24
N ILE A 790 -16.05 62.31 -19.39
CA ILE A 790 -16.11 63.76 -19.68
C ILE A 790 -17.56 64.27 -19.77
N GLU A 791 -18.46 63.50 -20.39
CA GLU A 791 -19.88 63.83 -20.47
C GLU A 791 -20.52 63.84 -19.07
N GLU A 792 -20.20 62.85 -18.23
CA GLU A 792 -20.71 62.77 -16.87
C GLU A 792 -20.16 63.90 -15.98
N MET A 793 -18.88 64.25 -16.13
CA MET A 793 -18.29 65.42 -15.46
C MET A 793 -19.01 66.71 -15.83
N GLN A 794 -19.32 66.90 -17.12
CA GLN A 794 -20.05 68.08 -17.58
C GLN A 794 -21.43 68.19 -16.91
N ASN A 795 -22.17 67.08 -16.86
CA ASN A 795 -23.49 67.03 -16.23
C ASN A 795 -23.41 67.34 -14.73
N GLN A 796 -22.42 66.78 -14.04
CA GLN A 796 -22.23 66.98 -12.59
C GLN A 796 -21.80 68.40 -12.26
N LEU A 797 -20.88 68.99 -13.03
CA LEU A 797 -20.48 70.39 -12.87
C LEU A 797 -21.66 71.34 -13.12
N GLU A 798 -22.51 71.05 -14.12
CA GLU A 798 -23.71 71.84 -14.36
C GLU A 798 -24.73 71.71 -13.22
N GLU A 799 -24.90 70.53 -12.63
CA GLU A 799 -25.74 70.32 -11.47
C GLU A 799 -25.22 71.07 -10.23
N ILE A 800 -23.92 70.98 -9.95
CA ILE A 800 -23.26 71.72 -8.86
C ILE A 800 -23.46 73.22 -9.03
N ARG A 801 -23.22 73.75 -10.24
CA ARG A 801 -23.45 75.16 -10.58
C ARG A 801 -24.90 75.58 -10.31
N ASN A 802 -25.86 74.79 -10.79
CA ASN A 802 -27.28 75.09 -10.61
C ASN A 802 -27.69 75.08 -9.12
N ASN A 803 -27.18 74.14 -8.34
CA ASN A 803 -27.46 74.05 -6.90
C ASN A 803 -26.89 75.26 -6.15
N GLN A 804 -25.64 75.67 -6.45
CA GLN A 804 -25.03 76.86 -5.86
C GLN A 804 -25.79 78.16 -6.21
N LEU A 805 -26.17 78.36 -7.47
CA LEU A 805 -26.93 79.54 -7.90
C LEU A 805 -28.32 79.63 -7.24
N ASN A 806 -28.90 78.49 -6.87
CA ASN A 806 -30.20 78.40 -6.19
C ASN A 806 -30.09 78.41 -4.64
N GLY A 807 -28.88 78.40 -4.09
CA GLY A 807 -28.64 78.32 -2.65
C GLY A 807 -29.01 76.98 -2.03
N GLU A 808 -29.02 75.91 -2.84
CA GLU A 808 -29.25 74.54 -2.40
C GLU A 808 -27.91 73.90 -1.96
N PRO A 809 -27.90 73.06 -0.90
CA PRO A 809 -26.68 72.40 -0.46
C PRO A 809 -26.18 71.43 -1.55
N ILE A 810 -24.89 71.47 -1.85
CA ILE A 810 -24.25 70.47 -2.71
C ILE A 810 -24.13 69.17 -1.91
N SER A 811 -24.60 68.06 -2.48
CA SER A 811 -24.49 66.76 -1.84
C SER A 811 -23.05 66.22 -1.92
N GLU A 812 -22.65 65.49 -0.89
CA GLU A 812 -21.40 64.71 -0.87
C GLU A 812 -21.35 63.70 -2.05
N GLU A 813 -22.51 63.17 -2.46
CA GLU A 813 -22.65 62.24 -3.59
C GLU A 813 -22.26 62.91 -4.92
N ASN A 814 -22.71 64.14 -5.18
CA ASN A 814 -22.39 64.85 -6.42
C ASN A 814 -20.90 65.22 -6.50
N ILE A 815 -20.30 65.59 -5.36
CA ILE A 815 -18.86 65.88 -5.27
C ILE A 815 -18.04 64.61 -5.49
N ASN A 816 -18.39 63.51 -4.83
CA ASN A 816 -17.68 62.26 -4.98
C ASN A 816 -17.77 61.72 -6.41
N ALA A 817 -18.94 61.80 -7.04
CA ALA A 817 -19.13 61.33 -8.40
C ALA A 817 -18.32 62.17 -9.43
N LEU A 818 -18.23 63.49 -9.22
CA LEU A 818 -17.38 64.36 -10.02
C LEU A 818 -15.90 64.01 -9.89
N LEU A 819 -15.44 63.85 -8.65
CA LEU A 819 -14.06 63.50 -8.37
C LEU A 819 -13.69 62.10 -8.88
N ASP A 820 -14.60 61.13 -8.77
CA ASP A 820 -14.40 59.78 -9.31
C ASP A 820 -14.26 59.83 -10.85
N ASN A 821 -15.06 60.66 -11.54
CA ASN A 821 -14.92 60.84 -12.98
C ASN A 821 -13.61 61.56 -13.37
N VAL A 822 -13.19 62.59 -12.61
CA VAL A 822 -11.89 63.26 -12.79
C VAL A 822 -10.74 62.26 -12.63
N ASN A 823 -10.79 61.43 -11.59
CA ASN A 823 -9.77 60.43 -11.32
C ASN A 823 -9.74 59.30 -12.37
N GLY A 824 -10.87 59.02 -12.99
CA GLY A 824 -11.00 58.08 -14.11
C GLY A 824 -10.48 58.62 -15.46
N LEU A 825 -10.09 59.89 -15.54
CA LEU A 825 -9.47 60.45 -16.73
C LEU A 825 -8.03 59.93 -16.92
N SER A 826 -7.60 59.83 -18.18
CA SER A 826 -6.18 59.66 -18.51
C SER A 826 -5.36 60.88 -18.07
N GLU A 827 -4.07 60.71 -17.83
CA GLU A 827 -3.18 61.82 -17.41
C GLU A 827 -3.24 63.03 -18.37
N GLU A 828 -3.38 62.80 -19.68
CA GLU A 828 -3.58 63.88 -20.67
C GLU A 828 -4.89 64.65 -20.44
N ASN A 829 -6.00 63.93 -20.20
CA ASN A 829 -7.30 64.56 -19.94
C ASN A 829 -7.37 65.19 -18.53
N LYS A 830 -6.70 64.60 -17.54
CA LYS A 830 -6.53 65.20 -16.22
C LYS A 830 -5.82 66.54 -16.32
N GLU A 831 -4.69 66.60 -17.03
CA GLU A 831 -3.93 67.84 -17.25
C GLU A 831 -4.81 68.92 -17.89
N VAL A 832 -5.63 68.56 -18.89
CA VAL A 832 -6.61 69.49 -19.51
C VAL A 832 -7.66 69.99 -18.50
N PHE A 833 -8.18 69.12 -17.63
CA PHE A 833 -9.11 69.54 -16.57
C PHE A 833 -8.45 70.48 -15.56
N PHE A 834 -7.25 70.14 -15.10
CA PHE A 834 -6.47 70.96 -14.19
C PHE A 834 -6.10 72.32 -14.80
N ASP A 835 -5.76 72.37 -16.09
CA ASP A 835 -5.48 73.62 -16.83
C ASP A 835 -6.70 74.53 -16.92
N GLN A 836 -7.89 73.97 -17.15
CA GLN A 836 -9.13 74.75 -17.19
C GLN A 836 -9.51 75.29 -15.81
N VAL A 837 -9.35 74.47 -14.77
CA VAL A 837 -9.59 74.89 -13.39
C VAL A 837 -8.59 75.98 -13.00
N SER A 838 -7.28 75.75 -13.19
CA SER A 838 -6.21 76.69 -12.83
C SER A 838 -6.18 77.98 -13.68
N GLY A 839 -6.57 77.92 -14.96
CA GLY A 839 -6.61 79.06 -15.87
C GLY A 839 -7.66 80.12 -15.52
N GLU A 840 -8.71 79.74 -14.81
CA GLU A 840 -9.78 80.64 -14.33
C GLU A 840 -9.50 81.20 -12.93
N PHE A 841 -8.56 80.63 -12.17
CA PHE A 841 -8.06 81.26 -10.96
C PHE A 841 -7.13 82.42 -11.32
N ASP A 842 -7.24 83.57 -10.63
CA ASP A 842 -6.09 84.49 -10.57
C ASP A 842 -4.93 83.68 -9.99
N ASN A 843 -3.80 83.63 -10.69
CA ASN A 843 -2.64 82.76 -10.48
C ASN A 843 -2.09 82.72 -9.03
N GLN A 844 -2.65 83.51 -8.11
CA GLN A 844 -2.31 83.57 -6.69
C GLN A 844 -3.21 82.70 -5.79
N GLY A 845 -4.46 82.39 -6.17
CA GLY A 845 -5.42 81.66 -5.31
C GLY A 845 -5.19 80.15 -5.30
N TYR A 846 -5.28 79.50 -6.47
CA TYR A 846 -5.06 78.06 -6.62
C TYR A 846 -3.60 77.67 -6.44
N ALA A 847 -2.66 78.42 -7.02
CA ALA A 847 -1.24 78.20 -6.78
C ALA A 847 -0.88 78.41 -5.29
N GLY A 848 -1.53 79.35 -4.61
CA GLY A 848 -1.37 79.55 -3.16
C GLY A 848 -1.94 78.40 -2.33
N LEU A 849 -3.03 77.76 -2.77
CA LEU A 849 -3.52 76.52 -2.16
C LEU A 849 -2.59 75.35 -2.41
N LEU A 850 -2.15 75.15 -3.65
CA LEU A 850 -1.22 74.08 -4.01
C LEU A 850 0.07 74.24 -3.23
N GLU A 851 0.66 75.44 -3.19
CA GLU A 851 1.85 75.75 -2.37
C GLU A 851 1.57 75.54 -0.88
N ALA A 852 0.36 75.84 -0.38
CA ALA A 852 0.01 75.63 1.01
C ALA A 852 -0.26 74.17 1.37
N LEU A 853 -0.77 73.36 0.44
CA LEU A 853 -0.95 71.91 0.58
C LEU A 853 0.37 71.17 0.43
N GLU A 854 1.16 71.52 -0.57
CA GLU A 854 2.56 71.12 -0.67
C GLU A 854 3.28 71.46 0.65
N LEU A 855 3.18 72.69 1.16
CA LEU A 855 3.79 73.05 2.44
C LEU A 855 3.22 72.26 3.62
N ALA A 856 1.93 71.95 3.63
CA ALA A 856 1.28 71.14 4.67
C ALA A 856 1.61 69.64 4.58
N MET A 857 2.09 69.18 3.41
CA MET A 857 2.49 67.80 3.09
C MET A 857 4.01 67.58 3.14
N TYR A 858 4.82 68.62 2.89
CA TYR A 858 6.29 68.60 2.87
C TYR A 858 6.93 69.10 4.17
N LEU A 859 6.17 69.69 5.10
CA LEU A 859 6.62 70.02 6.46
C LEU A 859 6.51 68.86 7.42
#